data_AF-A0A6G4K8U4-F1
#
_entry.id   AF-A0A6G4K8U4-F1
#
_cell.length_a   1.000
_cell.length_b   1.000
_cell.length_c   1.000
_cell.angle_alpha   90.00
_cell.angle_beta   90.00
_cell.angle_gamma   90.00
#
_symmetry.space_group_name_H-M   'P 1'
#
loop_
_entity.id
_entity.type
_entity.pdbx_description
1 polymer ?
#
loop_
_entity_poly.entity_id
_entity_poly.type
_entity_poly.pdbx_seq_one_letter_code
_entity_poly.pdbx_strand_id
1 'polypeptide(L)'
;MASAYHLLLENGIDAQIIRNDERLSPKQLEDKINSIATENDIVELPDAWGLYHNETHTKFKRHVRLHAPSKLLQELNKVTINLNRYQRELDSAIKADYISSPSLKNYQAYGFSLPNVAIFPNPIPFMYQEVTCKDIDVIFVGRLDLVKGSDYLSKLISHFPNNINIKIIGINITEKDYVNLINSKCNVEFLGWVDNETKLELLKKSKVCIIPSRFESFSLVAAEAISCSCHVVAWDVGGFSECYPAELLTLIHYQDLITFSAAVIDKLSQLPPNRKIVEEFILENNRKYISNIINIINGNNSLCISKNIKNNLYTASDTSIKLAYKNAASNYLDNKLDVFGLSMMNEHSQEMWGGLLSSVINNYHFVSRKELNYNTKFSRKFPISPKNYTFYDWRFNLRKLSEDFLASNPNMLFIFNGNTKFFNNALDELYSLRSIPTVYSELGWLPQNGNIYFDYMGANYKSSIRFKSLEELTHNYTIDNNETILTSYSKKVILALQLPGDTTLDKESYPLQLSHQELIYHIRTSLPKDIHIVIRKHPRDKNNYSIEKLDNISFDNEEKLSNSLSDSLALIAVNSTVIIEAMQYPVNIYSLGYGIFQNKGIVVECHDGNIKERWLSNIHIPKKRRDIFLEYLKIRQLPVSDIYDKGHWDGFEISLYPLIEAIMNPPTQRKKQLPSQEQQPPMNYIKTTPPHIPNKKILKLIKSPKKFAQDMLLKKNKKNEIILRLNKNFNNWLFSDTIRPLIAKRKFGSELDNAYKRVKPIEKYTPTLSYLYYRTKWIYFGINKEMVKFAKSPITANLTIDQQFDLSSILAESGNYQDAIILAKKCIAKSPSIFRKKQYLRLANIISNDENYISSLDFDEGEYIRELARCYNFVENSKDIIVSLLKKNKDNIKIIGNSPNQRGIKKGKEINKCNIVIRFNSYDTSLNRRADIGVKTDIWVKSPSFEEVSRKSLAGLKAVIITGTNHIDRSPSAFDFFYDFYKSNIPTTCIPFDIYQSLCKKISSPPSGGVQVLSWIKEINGKLANDDVLGFSLNKNDALKGPNGEKNQKIKYSHNWDKEILIIKNDCLR
;
A
#
# COMPACT_ATOMS: atom_id res chain seq x y z
N MET A 1 -29.41 34.28 -5.69
CA MET A 1 -30.62 34.78 -5.01
C MET A 1 -31.09 36.11 -5.60
N ALA A 2 -30.28 37.19 -5.56
CA ALA A 2 -30.65 38.44 -6.25
C ALA A 2 -30.95 38.23 -7.75
N SER A 3 -30.24 37.30 -8.38
CA SER A 3 -30.40 36.89 -9.77
C SER A 3 -31.75 36.27 -10.14
N ALA A 4 -32.28 35.40 -9.29
CA ALA A 4 -33.56 34.75 -9.52
C ALA A 4 -34.70 35.74 -9.31
N TYR A 5 -34.59 36.58 -8.27
CA TYR A 5 -35.58 37.58 -7.91
C TYR A 5 -35.93 38.53 -9.06
N HIS A 6 -34.95 39.18 -9.67
CA HIS A 6 -35.21 40.11 -10.78
C HIS A 6 -35.84 39.39 -11.98
N LEU A 7 -35.31 38.22 -12.33
CA LEU A 7 -35.83 37.42 -13.43
C LEU A 7 -37.28 36.99 -13.20
N LEU A 8 -37.66 36.64 -11.96
CA LEU A 8 -39.03 36.28 -11.61
C LEU A 8 -39.99 37.49 -11.76
N LEU A 9 -39.61 38.65 -11.24
CA LEU A 9 -40.41 39.88 -11.34
C LEU A 9 -40.62 40.31 -12.80
N GLU A 10 -39.56 40.28 -13.61
CA GLU A 10 -39.62 40.60 -15.04
C GLU A 10 -40.56 39.67 -15.83
N ASN A 11 -40.81 38.46 -15.31
CA ASN A 11 -41.71 37.47 -15.88
C ASN A 11 -43.07 37.40 -15.16
N GLY A 12 -43.43 38.43 -14.39
CA GLY A 12 -44.75 38.56 -13.76
C GLY A 12 -44.99 37.64 -12.56
N ILE A 13 -43.91 37.12 -11.94
CA ILE A 13 -44.00 36.29 -10.74
C ILE A 13 -43.65 37.14 -9.52
N ASP A 14 -44.59 37.31 -8.60
CA ASP A 14 -44.35 38.01 -7.34
C ASP A 14 -43.34 37.24 -6.48
N ALA A 15 -42.32 37.95 -5.99
CA ALA A 15 -41.20 37.36 -5.28
C ALA A 15 -40.66 38.32 -4.23
N GLN A 16 -40.15 37.78 -3.12
CA GLN A 16 -39.48 38.54 -2.07
C GLN A 16 -38.21 37.82 -1.61
N ILE A 17 -37.12 38.56 -1.37
CA ILE A 17 -35.88 38.01 -0.80
C ILE A 17 -35.88 38.20 0.71
N ILE A 18 -35.79 37.11 1.46
CA ILE A 18 -35.51 37.14 2.91
C ILE A 18 -34.00 37.02 3.11
N ARG A 19 -33.36 38.08 3.61
CA ARG A 19 -31.92 38.10 3.93
C ARG A 19 -31.66 37.80 5.40
N ASN A 20 -30.56 37.11 5.67
CA ASN A 20 -30.06 36.87 7.03
C ASN A 20 -28.87 37.80 7.36
N ASP A 21 -29.06 39.11 7.15
CA ASP A 21 -28.00 40.11 7.38
C ASP A 21 -27.61 40.21 8.87
N GLU A 22 -28.54 39.87 9.77
CA GLU A 22 -28.38 39.83 11.22
C GLU A 22 -27.62 38.60 11.73
N ARG A 23 -27.25 37.65 10.85
CA ARG A 23 -26.57 36.38 11.20
C ARG A 23 -27.34 35.56 12.25
N LEU A 24 -28.66 35.52 12.13
CA LEU A 24 -29.55 34.72 12.99
C LEU A 24 -29.15 33.24 12.98
N SER A 25 -29.30 32.59 14.14
CA SER A 25 -29.16 31.13 14.24
C SER A 25 -30.22 30.42 13.37
N PRO A 26 -30.02 29.14 12.98
CA PRO A 26 -30.99 28.40 12.17
C PRO A 26 -32.44 28.51 12.69
N LYS A 27 -32.64 28.37 14.01
CA LYS A 27 -33.96 28.45 14.63
C LYS A 27 -34.57 29.85 14.55
N GLN A 28 -33.78 30.89 14.82
CA GLN A 28 -34.23 32.28 14.72
C GLN A 28 -34.59 32.66 13.27
N LEU A 29 -33.84 32.13 12.29
CA LEU A 29 -34.14 32.33 10.88
C LEU A 29 -35.44 31.64 10.47
N GLU A 30 -35.70 30.41 10.95
CA GLU A 30 -37.00 29.73 10.76
C GLU A 30 -38.15 30.56 11.34
N ASP A 31 -37.99 31.10 12.55
CA ASP A 31 -39.04 31.91 13.20
C ASP A 31 -39.30 33.21 12.42
N LYS A 32 -38.25 33.87 11.90
CA LYS A 32 -38.37 35.03 11.00
C LYS A 32 -39.14 34.68 9.73
N ILE A 33 -38.81 33.57 9.07
CA ILE A 33 -39.50 33.11 7.85
C ILE A 33 -40.99 32.82 8.16
N ASN A 34 -41.27 32.12 9.26
CA ASN A 34 -42.66 31.82 9.69
C ASN A 34 -43.48 33.09 10.00
N SER A 35 -42.85 34.16 10.47
CA SER A 35 -43.55 35.43 10.73
C SER A 35 -43.95 36.18 9.46
N ILE A 36 -43.22 35.98 8.36
CA ILE A 36 -43.40 36.70 7.08
C ILE A 36 -44.32 35.93 6.13
N ALA A 37 -44.06 34.63 5.92
CA ALA A 37 -44.76 33.83 4.92
C ALA A 37 -46.19 33.45 5.33
N THR A 38 -47.11 33.32 4.38
CA THR A 38 -48.53 32.96 4.52
C THR A 38 -48.82 31.60 3.88
N GLU A 39 -50.05 31.09 3.99
CA GLU A 39 -50.42 29.78 3.44
C GLU A 39 -50.40 29.68 1.91
N ASN A 40 -50.48 30.82 1.22
CA ASN A 40 -50.43 30.90 -0.24
C ASN A 40 -49.00 30.99 -0.77
N ASP A 41 -48.01 31.15 0.10
CA ASP A 41 -46.62 31.37 -0.31
C ASP A 41 -45.87 30.04 -0.50
N ILE A 42 -44.90 30.08 -1.41
CA ILE A 42 -43.89 29.04 -1.58
C ILE A 42 -42.54 29.62 -1.16
N VAL A 43 -41.90 28.98 -0.17
CA VAL A 43 -40.58 29.40 0.31
C VAL A 43 -39.51 28.49 -0.30
N GLU A 44 -38.73 29.02 -1.25
CA GLU A 44 -37.55 28.33 -1.79
C GLU A 44 -36.36 28.44 -0.82
N LEU A 45 -35.78 27.30 -0.45
CA LEU A 45 -34.66 27.17 0.48
C LEU A 45 -33.46 26.53 -0.24
N PRO A 46 -32.29 27.20 -0.32
CA PRO A 46 -31.08 26.58 -0.85
C PRO A 46 -30.38 25.75 0.24
N ASP A 47 -30.73 24.47 0.38
CA ASP A 47 -30.15 23.50 1.31
C ASP A 47 -29.94 23.92 2.78
N ALA A 48 -30.44 25.07 3.22
CA ALA A 48 -29.73 26.08 4.04
C ALA A 48 -29.26 25.66 5.45
N TRP A 49 -28.46 24.61 5.53
CA TRP A 49 -27.96 23.94 6.74
C TRP A 49 -29.00 23.09 7.47
N GLY A 50 -30.04 22.66 6.75
CA GLY A 50 -31.10 21.82 7.28
C GLY A 50 -31.98 22.54 8.31
N LEU A 51 -32.59 23.63 7.86
CA LEU A 51 -33.70 24.30 8.55
C LEU A 51 -34.91 23.34 8.64
N TYR A 52 -35.68 23.43 9.72
CA TYR A 52 -36.89 22.65 10.05
C TYR A 52 -36.65 21.18 10.47
N HIS A 53 -35.73 20.99 11.42
CA HIS A 53 -35.28 19.67 11.89
C HIS A 53 -36.36 18.83 12.61
N ASN A 54 -37.35 19.42 13.28
CA ASN A 54 -38.36 18.69 14.08
C ASN A 54 -39.77 19.27 13.87
N GLU A 55 -40.76 18.39 13.63
CA GLU A 55 -42.23 18.55 13.83
C GLU A 55 -42.97 19.85 13.43
N THR A 56 -42.31 20.88 12.89
CA THR A 56 -42.95 22.14 12.50
C THR A 56 -43.69 21.95 11.19
N HIS A 57 -45.02 21.81 11.27
CA HIS A 57 -45.88 22.09 10.12
C HIS A 57 -45.73 23.59 9.83
N THR A 58 -45.15 23.92 8.68
CA THR A 58 -45.13 25.31 8.18
C THR A 58 -46.51 25.61 7.60
N LYS A 59 -46.98 26.86 7.76
CA LYS A 59 -48.24 27.30 7.11
C LYS A 59 -48.10 27.42 5.59
N PHE A 60 -46.90 27.71 5.10
CA PHE A 60 -46.54 27.83 3.68
C PHE A 60 -45.98 26.51 3.13
N LYS A 61 -45.95 26.40 1.79
CA LYS A 61 -45.30 25.28 1.10
C LYS A 61 -43.79 25.49 1.02
N ARG A 62 -43.02 24.42 1.23
CA ARG A 62 -41.55 24.42 1.21
C ARG A 62 -41.03 23.87 -0.10
N HIS A 63 -40.16 24.62 -0.75
CA HIS A 63 -39.41 24.18 -1.92
C HIS A 63 -37.93 24.12 -1.58
N VAL A 64 -37.34 22.93 -1.54
CA VAL A 64 -35.89 22.77 -1.31
C VAL A 64 -35.16 22.71 -2.65
N ARG A 65 -34.26 23.66 -2.88
CA ARG A 65 -33.37 23.69 -4.05
C ARG A 65 -32.00 23.13 -3.66
N LEU A 66 -31.73 21.92 -4.16
CA LEU A 66 -30.51 21.17 -3.91
C LEU A 66 -29.29 21.87 -4.53
N HIS A 67 -28.23 22.01 -3.76
CA HIS A 67 -26.90 22.45 -4.18
C HIS A 67 -25.89 21.31 -3.94
N ALA A 68 -24.61 21.63 -3.77
CA ALA A 68 -23.60 20.61 -3.55
C ALA A 68 -23.72 20.08 -2.11
N PRO A 69 -23.85 18.75 -1.91
CA PRO A 69 -24.01 18.16 -0.58
C PRO A 69 -22.85 18.53 0.35
N SER A 70 -23.12 18.95 1.60
CA SER A 70 -22.04 19.38 2.50
C SER A 70 -21.04 18.28 2.78
N LYS A 71 -21.52 17.03 2.85
CA LYS A 71 -20.68 15.84 3.02
C LYS A 71 -19.64 15.73 1.90
N LEU A 72 -20.08 15.81 0.65
CA LEU A 72 -19.20 15.74 -0.52
C LEU A 72 -18.19 16.90 -0.52
N LEU A 73 -18.66 18.13 -0.28
CA LEU A 73 -17.78 19.29 -0.23
C LEU A 73 -16.70 19.18 0.87
N GLN A 74 -17.06 18.63 2.03
CA GLN A 74 -16.13 18.38 3.13
C GLN A 74 -15.14 17.25 2.79
N GLU A 75 -15.61 16.17 2.15
CA GLU A 75 -14.77 15.08 1.65
C GLU A 75 -13.74 15.58 0.63
N LEU A 76 -14.17 16.35 -0.37
CA LEU A 76 -13.30 16.91 -1.40
C LEU A 76 -12.29 17.92 -0.83
N ASN A 77 -12.68 18.70 0.17
CA ASN A 77 -11.79 19.59 0.90
C ASN A 77 -10.90 18.89 1.94
N LYS A 78 -11.02 17.57 2.10
CA LYS A 78 -10.25 16.77 3.07
C LYS A 78 -10.37 17.30 4.50
N VAL A 79 -11.55 17.81 4.86
CA VAL A 79 -11.87 18.29 6.22
C VAL A 79 -12.77 17.28 6.94
N THR A 80 -12.89 17.41 8.27
CA THR A 80 -13.76 16.55 9.06
C THR A 80 -15.21 16.66 8.61
N ILE A 81 -15.81 15.52 8.25
CA ILE A 81 -17.19 15.44 7.78
C ILE A 81 -18.15 15.63 8.95
N ASN A 82 -19.07 16.59 8.83
CA ASN A 82 -20.15 16.81 9.79
C ASN A 82 -21.40 16.05 9.33
N LEU A 83 -21.51 14.78 9.77
CA LEU A 83 -22.66 13.93 9.43
C LEU A 83 -23.98 14.46 9.96
N ASN A 84 -23.99 15.16 11.10
CA ASN A 84 -25.21 15.77 11.64
C ASN A 84 -25.73 16.88 10.72
N ARG A 85 -24.84 17.74 10.21
CA ARG A 85 -25.22 18.74 9.21
C ARG A 85 -25.79 18.08 7.96
N TYR A 86 -25.10 17.08 7.45
CA TYR A 86 -25.54 16.37 6.26
C TYR A 86 -26.92 15.71 6.47
N GLN A 87 -27.15 15.07 7.62
CA GLN A 87 -28.45 14.50 7.95
C GLN A 87 -29.56 15.56 7.99
N ARG A 88 -29.28 16.75 8.54
CA ARG A 88 -30.26 17.85 8.55
C ARG A 88 -30.59 18.34 7.13
N GLU A 89 -29.60 18.39 6.23
CA GLU A 89 -29.81 18.71 4.81
C GLU A 89 -30.75 17.67 4.16
N LEU A 90 -30.53 16.37 4.42
CA LEU A 90 -31.40 15.29 3.94
C LEU A 90 -32.82 15.38 4.51
N ASP A 91 -32.95 15.57 5.82
CA ASP A 91 -34.25 15.63 6.50
C ASP A 91 -35.08 16.82 6.00
N SER A 92 -34.43 17.96 5.76
CA SER A 92 -35.07 19.13 5.16
C SER A 92 -35.58 18.82 3.75
N ALA A 93 -34.81 18.12 2.92
CA ALA A 93 -35.22 17.76 1.57
C ALA A 93 -36.37 16.73 1.58
N ILE A 94 -36.28 15.68 2.40
CA ILE A 94 -37.31 14.62 2.49
C ILE A 94 -38.66 15.19 2.90
N LYS A 95 -38.66 16.19 3.79
CA LYS A 95 -39.89 16.79 4.30
C LYS A 95 -40.45 17.89 3.40
N ALA A 96 -39.74 18.32 2.36
CA ALA A 96 -40.19 19.44 1.53
C ALA A 96 -41.42 19.07 0.68
N ASP A 97 -42.25 20.07 0.37
CA ASP A 97 -43.41 19.89 -0.53
C ASP A 97 -42.94 19.79 -2.00
N TYR A 98 -41.87 20.53 -2.34
CA TYR A 98 -41.21 20.48 -3.64
C TYR A 98 -39.70 20.35 -3.47
N ILE A 99 -39.08 19.58 -4.36
CA ILE A 99 -37.62 19.42 -4.40
C ILE A 99 -37.15 19.68 -5.82
N SER A 100 -36.10 20.49 -5.96
CA SER A 100 -35.46 20.70 -7.26
C SER A 100 -33.94 20.61 -7.18
N SER A 101 -33.28 20.31 -8.29
CA SER A 101 -31.83 20.33 -8.41
C SER A 101 -31.40 20.99 -9.73
N PRO A 102 -30.30 21.76 -9.75
CA PRO A 102 -29.72 22.35 -10.95
C PRO A 102 -29.39 21.34 -12.05
N SER A 103 -29.03 20.12 -11.66
CA SER A 103 -28.69 19.01 -12.56
C SER A 103 -28.97 17.66 -11.91
N LEU A 104 -29.08 16.62 -12.73
CA LEU A 104 -29.23 15.24 -12.31
C LEU A 104 -27.95 14.76 -11.59
N LYS A 105 -26.76 15.05 -12.13
CA LYS A 105 -25.48 14.76 -11.48
C LYS A 105 -25.38 15.42 -10.09
N ASN A 106 -25.90 16.64 -9.90
CA ASN A 106 -25.93 17.26 -8.57
C ASN A 106 -26.84 16.51 -7.60
N TYR A 107 -28.04 16.13 -8.03
CA TYR A 107 -28.94 15.33 -7.20
C TYR A 107 -28.33 13.98 -6.83
N GLN A 108 -27.75 13.27 -7.81
CA GLN A 108 -27.06 11.99 -7.59
C GLN A 108 -25.89 12.09 -6.60
N ALA A 109 -25.25 13.26 -6.49
CA ALA A 109 -24.13 13.49 -5.58
C ALA A 109 -24.51 13.34 -4.09
N TYR A 110 -25.79 13.44 -3.73
CA TYR A 110 -26.23 13.14 -2.37
C TYR A 110 -26.36 11.64 -2.08
N GLY A 111 -26.37 10.77 -3.10
CA GLY A 111 -26.36 9.31 -2.89
C GLY A 111 -27.59 8.75 -2.15
N PHE A 112 -28.76 9.39 -2.29
CA PHE A 112 -30.04 8.92 -1.76
C PHE A 112 -31.16 9.19 -2.77
N SER A 113 -32.19 8.35 -2.74
CA SER A 113 -33.33 8.45 -3.66
C SER A 113 -34.45 9.29 -3.02
N LEU A 114 -34.69 10.48 -3.56
CA LEU A 114 -35.87 11.30 -3.29
C LEU A 114 -36.91 11.11 -4.39
N PRO A 115 -38.19 10.90 -4.05
CA PRO A 115 -39.25 10.90 -5.05
C PRO A 115 -39.49 12.33 -5.57
N ASN A 116 -39.90 12.44 -6.84
CA ASN A 116 -40.44 13.66 -7.45
C ASN A 116 -39.51 14.91 -7.44
N VAL A 117 -38.20 14.73 -7.67
CA VAL A 117 -37.24 15.85 -7.81
C VAL A 117 -37.31 16.45 -9.22
N ALA A 118 -37.55 17.76 -9.31
CA ALA A 118 -37.48 18.52 -10.57
C ALA A 118 -36.03 18.86 -10.94
N ILE A 119 -35.62 18.67 -12.20
CA ILE A 119 -34.24 18.88 -12.66
C ILE A 119 -34.19 20.02 -13.68
N PHE A 120 -33.74 21.20 -13.24
CA PHE A 120 -33.63 22.38 -14.10
C PHE A 120 -32.56 23.36 -13.59
N PRO A 121 -31.83 24.05 -14.49
CA PRO A 121 -30.64 24.82 -14.15
C PRO A 121 -30.94 26.03 -13.26
N ASN A 122 -29.91 26.60 -12.63
CA ASN A 122 -30.03 27.90 -11.97
C ASN A 122 -30.20 29.03 -13.01
N PRO A 123 -30.84 30.14 -12.65
CA PRO A 123 -30.96 31.28 -13.55
C PRO A 123 -29.59 31.97 -13.70
N ILE A 124 -29.35 32.52 -14.89
CA ILE A 124 -28.18 33.31 -15.24
C ILE A 124 -28.57 34.80 -15.10
N PRO A 125 -28.01 35.53 -14.10
CA PRO A 125 -28.43 36.91 -13.75
C PRO A 125 -28.12 38.00 -14.76
N PHE A 126 -27.35 37.71 -15.80
CA PHE A 126 -26.73 38.71 -16.65
C PHE A 126 -26.96 38.34 -18.11
N MET A 127 -27.06 39.39 -18.93
CA MET A 127 -27.08 39.26 -20.38
C MET A 127 -25.66 39.27 -20.93
N TYR A 128 -25.54 39.09 -22.25
CA TYR A 128 -24.30 39.27 -22.98
C TYR A 128 -23.61 40.59 -22.61
N GLN A 129 -22.30 40.52 -22.41
CA GLN A 129 -21.43 41.63 -22.07
C GLN A 129 -20.58 41.98 -23.29
N GLU A 130 -20.58 43.25 -23.69
CA GLU A 130 -19.79 43.69 -24.86
C GLU A 130 -18.30 43.40 -24.67
N VAL A 131 -17.71 42.82 -25.71
CA VAL A 131 -16.31 42.37 -25.71
C VAL A 131 -15.38 43.57 -25.83
N THR A 132 -14.42 43.64 -24.91
CA THR A 132 -13.31 44.60 -24.94
C THR A 132 -12.06 43.97 -25.58
N CYS A 133 -10.96 44.71 -25.67
CA CYS A 133 -9.66 44.12 -25.98
C CYS A 133 -9.34 42.99 -24.97
N LYS A 134 -8.93 41.82 -25.49
CA LYS A 134 -8.66 40.61 -24.71
C LYS A 134 -7.15 40.51 -24.40
N ASP A 135 -6.69 41.20 -23.35
CA ASP A 135 -5.28 41.29 -22.94
C ASP A 135 -4.87 40.33 -21.81
N ILE A 136 -5.84 39.63 -21.21
CA ILE A 136 -5.61 38.54 -20.25
C ILE A 136 -5.74 37.21 -21.00
N ASP A 137 -4.70 36.39 -20.97
CA ASP A 137 -4.70 35.10 -21.66
C ASP A 137 -5.54 34.08 -20.91
N VAL A 138 -5.30 33.92 -19.60
CA VAL A 138 -5.99 32.94 -18.76
C VAL A 138 -6.49 33.57 -17.47
N ILE A 139 -7.72 33.27 -17.07
CA ILE A 139 -8.30 33.69 -15.80
C ILE A 139 -8.85 32.50 -15.01
N PHE A 140 -8.58 32.49 -13.71
CA PHE A 140 -9.23 31.61 -12.73
C PHE A 140 -10.07 32.46 -11.77
N VAL A 141 -11.29 32.01 -11.48
CA VAL A 141 -12.19 32.69 -10.54
C VAL A 141 -12.80 31.67 -9.58
N GLY A 142 -12.45 31.78 -8.29
CA GLY A 142 -13.03 30.90 -7.27
C GLY A 142 -12.35 31.01 -5.91
N ARG A 143 -12.96 30.40 -4.89
CA ARG A 143 -12.28 30.17 -3.60
C ARG A 143 -11.06 29.29 -3.87
N LEU A 144 -9.91 29.58 -3.26
CA LEU A 144 -8.68 28.80 -3.51
C LEU A 144 -8.63 27.53 -2.64
N ASP A 145 -9.74 26.77 -2.61
CA ASP A 145 -9.87 25.49 -1.91
C ASP A 145 -9.76 24.29 -2.86
N LEU A 146 -9.71 23.08 -2.29
CA LEU A 146 -9.58 21.86 -3.09
C LEU A 146 -10.86 21.59 -3.90
N VAL A 147 -12.05 21.99 -3.44
CA VAL A 147 -13.26 21.83 -4.26
C VAL A 147 -13.12 22.56 -5.60
N LYS A 148 -12.52 23.76 -5.60
CA LYS A 148 -12.27 24.55 -6.81
C LYS A 148 -10.97 24.20 -7.53
N GLY A 149 -10.21 23.22 -7.02
CA GLY A 149 -9.02 22.69 -7.68
C GLY A 149 -7.81 23.62 -7.66
N SER A 150 -7.69 24.47 -6.62
CA SER A 150 -6.55 25.39 -6.50
C SER A 150 -5.18 24.69 -6.53
N ASP A 151 -5.10 23.47 -6.00
CA ASP A 151 -3.90 22.63 -6.00
C ASP A 151 -3.50 22.11 -7.39
N TYR A 152 -4.38 22.21 -8.38
CA TYR A 152 -4.07 21.86 -9.77
C TYR A 152 -3.58 23.04 -10.60
N LEU A 153 -3.76 24.29 -10.15
CA LEU A 153 -3.39 25.47 -10.93
C LEU A 153 -1.91 25.47 -11.29
N SER A 154 -1.03 25.21 -10.32
CA SER A 154 0.42 25.16 -10.56
C SER A 154 0.79 24.06 -11.56
N LYS A 155 0.12 22.90 -11.48
CA LYS A 155 0.31 21.77 -12.40
C LYS A 155 -0.14 22.16 -13.80
N LEU A 156 -1.34 22.71 -13.98
CA LEU A 156 -1.85 23.12 -15.29
C LEU A 156 -0.96 24.20 -15.93
N ILE A 157 -0.58 25.21 -15.17
CA ILE A 157 0.23 26.34 -15.65
C ILE A 157 1.62 25.87 -16.11
N SER A 158 2.16 24.81 -15.50
CA SER A 158 3.44 24.22 -15.94
C SER A 158 3.40 23.59 -17.34
N HIS A 159 2.20 23.31 -17.89
CA HIS A 159 2.03 22.84 -19.27
C HIS A 159 1.80 23.98 -20.26
N PHE A 160 1.62 25.21 -19.79
CA PHE A 160 1.40 26.35 -20.68
C PHE A 160 2.71 26.84 -21.28
N PRO A 161 2.66 27.54 -22.43
CA PRO A 161 3.80 28.26 -22.96
C PRO A 161 4.35 29.27 -21.95
N ASN A 162 5.59 29.70 -22.12
CA ASN A 162 6.16 30.76 -21.28
C ASN A 162 5.44 32.10 -21.55
N ASN A 163 5.48 33.00 -20.57
CA ASN A 163 4.99 34.38 -20.63
C ASN A 163 3.47 34.55 -20.85
N ILE A 164 2.66 33.52 -20.60
CA ILE A 164 1.20 33.65 -20.60
C ILE A 164 0.76 34.59 -19.46
N ASN A 165 -0.12 35.55 -19.75
CA ASN A 165 -0.67 36.48 -18.76
C ASN A 165 -1.86 35.85 -18.02
N ILE A 166 -1.68 35.55 -16.73
CA ILE A 166 -2.63 34.80 -15.92
C ILE A 166 -3.13 35.63 -14.74
N LYS A 167 -4.44 35.80 -14.63
CA LYS A 167 -5.09 36.43 -13.46
C LYS A 167 -5.78 35.39 -12.60
N ILE A 168 -5.55 35.43 -11.29
CA ILE A 168 -6.19 34.55 -10.31
C ILE A 168 -7.00 35.39 -9.33
N ILE A 169 -8.32 35.23 -9.38
CA ILE A 169 -9.28 35.84 -8.44
C ILE A 169 -9.68 34.80 -7.40
N GLY A 170 -9.43 35.10 -6.13
CA GLY A 170 -9.72 34.19 -5.03
C GLY A 170 -8.91 34.46 -3.77
N ILE A 171 -9.38 33.92 -2.65
CA ILE A 171 -8.70 33.98 -1.35
C ILE A 171 -8.47 32.57 -0.79
N ASN A 172 -7.59 32.46 0.22
CA ASN A 172 -7.21 31.23 0.93
C ASN A 172 -6.27 30.28 0.17
N ILE A 173 -5.28 30.81 -0.55
CA ILE A 173 -4.22 29.99 -1.15
C ILE A 173 -3.22 29.50 -0.10
N THR A 174 -2.66 28.30 -0.31
CA THR A 174 -1.55 27.82 0.51
C THR A 174 -0.24 28.51 0.10
N GLU A 175 0.68 28.74 1.06
CA GLU A 175 2.00 29.33 0.76
C GLU A 175 2.75 28.52 -0.31
N LYS A 176 2.68 27.18 -0.24
CA LYS A 176 3.29 26.29 -1.21
C LYS A 176 2.74 26.51 -2.63
N ASP A 177 1.42 26.55 -2.79
CA ASP A 177 0.80 26.71 -4.10
C ASP A 177 1.06 28.11 -4.66
N TYR A 178 1.04 29.13 -3.80
CA TYR A 178 1.43 30.49 -4.17
C TYR A 178 2.86 30.55 -4.72
N VAL A 179 3.84 30.01 -3.98
CA VAL A 179 5.25 29.98 -4.38
C VAL A 179 5.44 29.25 -5.72
N ASN A 180 4.77 28.11 -5.92
CA ASN A 180 4.87 27.37 -7.18
C ASN A 180 4.28 28.14 -8.37
N LEU A 181 3.22 28.92 -8.15
CA LEU A 181 2.56 29.71 -9.19
C LEU A 181 3.40 30.93 -9.60
N ILE A 182 3.94 31.69 -8.64
CA ILE A 182 4.78 32.86 -8.92
C ILE A 182 6.14 32.49 -9.53
N ASN A 183 6.66 31.29 -9.22
CA ASN A 183 7.91 30.78 -9.78
C ASN A 183 7.72 30.10 -11.16
N SER A 184 6.49 30.05 -11.68
CA SER A 184 6.24 29.51 -13.02
C SER A 184 6.85 30.44 -14.08
N LYS A 185 7.10 29.91 -15.28
CA LYS A 185 7.54 30.72 -16.44
C LYS A 185 6.40 31.58 -17.04
N CYS A 186 5.24 31.66 -16.38
CA CYS A 186 4.09 32.49 -16.78
C CYS A 186 4.00 33.75 -15.92
N ASN A 187 3.29 34.77 -16.42
CA ASN A 187 3.07 36.02 -15.71
C ASN A 187 1.80 35.90 -14.85
N VAL A 188 1.94 35.40 -13.61
CA VAL A 188 0.81 35.14 -12.71
C VAL A 188 0.58 36.29 -11.74
N GLU A 189 -0.62 36.84 -11.70
CA GLU A 189 -1.04 37.88 -10.76
C GLU A 189 -2.25 37.45 -9.93
N PHE A 190 -2.13 37.60 -8.60
CA PHE A 190 -3.20 37.33 -7.64
C PHE A 190 -3.92 38.61 -7.25
N LEU A 191 -5.24 38.63 -7.44
CA LEU A 191 -6.08 39.81 -7.20
C LEU A 191 -6.83 39.77 -5.86
N GLY A 192 -6.80 38.62 -5.16
CA GLY A 192 -7.56 38.45 -3.92
C GLY A 192 -9.07 38.39 -4.17
N TRP A 193 -9.85 38.92 -3.22
CA TRP A 193 -11.29 39.11 -3.40
C TRP A 193 -11.54 40.41 -4.16
N VAL A 194 -12.39 40.35 -5.18
CA VAL A 194 -12.86 41.51 -5.94
C VAL A 194 -14.38 41.49 -6.02
N ASP A 195 -14.99 42.65 -6.20
CA ASP A 195 -16.44 42.76 -6.39
C ASP A 195 -16.90 42.22 -7.77
N ASN A 196 -18.22 42.11 -7.95
CA ASN A 196 -18.80 41.54 -9.17
C ASN A 196 -18.53 42.39 -10.42
N GLU A 197 -18.48 43.72 -10.29
CA GLU A 197 -18.23 44.62 -11.42
C GLU A 197 -16.79 44.45 -11.92
N THR A 198 -15.82 44.50 -11.01
CA THR A 198 -14.41 44.27 -11.30
C THR A 198 -14.17 42.88 -11.89
N LYS A 199 -14.82 41.85 -11.32
CA LYS A 199 -14.76 40.48 -11.86
C LYS A 199 -15.26 40.42 -13.31
N LEU A 200 -16.40 41.05 -13.62
CA LEU A 200 -16.93 41.08 -14.98
C LEU A 200 -16.00 41.82 -15.94
N GLU A 201 -15.42 42.96 -15.53
CA GLU A 201 -14.45 43.69 -16.34
C GLU A 201 -13.19 42.86 -16.66
N LEU A 202 -12.72 42.06 -15.71
CA LEU A 202 -11.60 41.15 -15.93
C LEU A 202 -11.98 39.99 -16.87
N LEU A 203 -13.19 39.44 -16.75
CA LEU A 203 -13.70 38.41 -17.67
C LEU A 203 -13.87 38.95 -19.10
N LYS A 204 -14.34 40.20 -19.27
CA LYS A 204 -14.41 40.88 -20.57
C LYS A 204 -13.06 40.98 -21.25
N LYS A 205 -11.98 41.17 -20.47
CA LYS A 205 -10.59 41.21 -20.94
C LYS A 205 -9.91 39.84 -21.09
N SER A 206 -10.54 38.76 -20.64
CA SER A 206 -9.93 37.41 -20.62
C SER A 206 -10.29 36.56 -21.82
N LYS A 207 -9.29 35.89 -22.42
CA LYS A 207 -9.47 34.94 -23.53
C LYS A 207 -10.03 33.60 -23.06
N VAL A 208 -9.43 33.00 -22.03
CA VAL A 208 -9.80 31.67 -21.51
C VAL A 208 -10.03 31.71 -20.00
N CYS A 209 -11.19 31.23 -19.54
CA CYS A 209 -11.48 30.98 -18.15
C CYS A 209 -11.32 29.49 -17.85
N ILE A 210 -10.45 29.16 -16.88
CA ILE A 210 -10.21 27.78 -16.47
C ILE A 210 -10.98 27.44 -15.19
N ILE A 211 -11.63 26.27 -15.18
CA ILE A 211 -12.40 25.78 -14.04
C ILE A 211 -11.99 24.33 -13.71
N PRO A 212 -10.84 24.12 -13.03
CA PRO A 212 -10.35 22.81 -12.62
C PRO A 212 -11.08 22.28 -11.36
N SER A 213 -12.37 22.56 -11.22
CA SER A 213 -13.14 22.18 -10.04
C SER A 213 -13.31 20.67 -9.94
N ARG A 214 -13.32 20.14 -8.71
CA ARG A 214 -13.64 18.72 -8.43
C ARG A 214 -15.14 18.43 -8.46
N PHE A 215 -15.96 19.46 -8.26
CA PHE A 215 -17.42 19.38 -8.33
C PHE A 215 -18.02 20.76 -8.60
N GLU A 216 -19.04 20.82 -9.47
CA GLU A 216 -19.87 22.00 -9.70
C GLU A 216 -21.34 21.57 -9.82
N SER A 217 -22.24 22.17 -9.04
CA SER A 217 -23.67 21.93 -9.19
C SER A 217 -24.21 22.60 -10.46
N PHE A 218 -23.96 23.91 -10.54
CA PHE A 218 -24.13 24.79 -11.69
C PHE A 218 -23.15 25.96 -11.56
N SER A 219 -22.13 26.03 -12.42
CA SER A 219 -21.05 27.01 -12.29
C SER A 219 -21.44 28.39 -12.80
N LEU A 220 -21.90 29.28 -11.91
CA LEU A 220 -22.18 30.67 -12.30
C LEU A 220 -20.95 31.37 -12.89
N VAL A 221 -19.73 31.02 -12.45
CA VAL A 221 -18.49 31.53 -13.05
C VAL A 221 -18.37 31.15 -14.53
N ALA A 222 -18.76 29.94 -14.91
CA ALA A 222 -18.77 29.53 -16.31
C ALA A 222 -19.77 30.35 -17.12
N ALA A 223 -20.98 30.55 -16.59
CA ALA A 223 -21.98 31.41 -17.24
C ALA A 223 -21.47 32.86 -17.37
N GLU A 224 -20.84 33.41 -16.32
CA GLU A 224 -20.27 34.77 -16.31
C GLU A 224 -19.19 34.92 -17.39
N ALA A 225 -18.26 33.97 -17.46
CA ALA A 225 -17.22 33.93 -18.48
C ALA A 225 -17.81 33.83 -19.90
N ILE A 226 -18.78 32.94 -20.11
CA ILE A 226 -19.48 32.77 -21.40
C ILE A 226 -20.18 34.08 -21.82
N SER A 227 -20.84 34.77 -20.88
CA SER A 227 -21.51 36.05 -21.18
C SER A 227 -20.54 37.15 -21.65
N CYS A 228 -19.26 37.04 -21.28
CA CYS A 228 -18.19 37.95 -21.69
C CYS A 228 -17.43 37.46 -22.94
N SER A 229 -17.98 36.49 -23.68
CA SER A 229 -17.30 35.77 -24.76
C SER A 229 -15.88 35.31 -24.36
N CYS A 230 -15.73 34.79 -23.15
CA CYS A 230 -14.52 34.10 -22.71
C CYS A 230 -14.71 32.60 -23.00
N HIS A 231 -13.70 31.94 -23.58
CA HIS A 231 -13.73 30.48 -23.69
C HIS A 231 -13.69 29.86 -22.29
N VAL A 232 -14.47 28.82 -22.05
CA VAL A 232 -14.42 28.10 -20.77
C VAL A 232 -13.85 26.71 -20.97
N VAL A 233 -12.79 26.39 -20.23
CA VAL A 233 -12.20 25.05 -20.16
C VAL A 233 -12.40 24.50 -18.76
N ALA A 234 -13.06 23.34 -18.64
CA ALA A 234 -13.42 22.74 -17.37
C ALA A 234 -13.30 21.22 -17.41
N TRP A 235 -13.14 20.60 -16.24
CA TRP A 235 -13.37 19.15 -16.14
C TRP A 235 -14.86 18.82 -16.19
N ASP A 236 -15.22 17.69 -16.78
CA ASP A 236 -16.59 17.15 -16.76
C ASP A 236 -16.95 16.61 -15.39
N VAL A 237 -17.25 17.53 -14.47
CA VAL A 237 -17.70 17.24 -13.10
C VAL A 237 -19.08 17.85 -12.87
N GLY A 238 -19.89 17.18 -12.03
CA GLY A 238 -21.20 17.67 -11.63
C GLY A 238 -22.07 18.10 -12.83
N GLY A 239 -22.78 19.22 -12.74
CA GLY A 239 -23.78 19.63 -13.73
C GLY A 239 -23.28 20.15 -15.07
N PHE A 240 -21.97 20.20 -15.33
CA PHE A 240 -21.43 20.88 -16.51
C PHE A 240 -21.99 20.36 -17.85
N SER A 241 -21.87 19.04 -18.10
CA SER A 241 -22.35 18.40 -19.32
C SER A 241 -23.88 18.43 -19.48
N GLU A 242 -24.62 18.73 -18.43
CA GLU A 242 -26.09 18.80 -18.45
C GLU A 242 -26.62 20.23 -18.59
N CYS A 243 -25.84 21.23 -18.18
CA CYS A 243 -26.31 22.61 -18.06
C CYS A 243 -25.76 23.53 -19.15
N TYR A 244 -24.59 23.24 -19.72
CA TYR A 244 -23.91 24.13 -20.67
C TYR A 244 -23.78 23.46 -22.04
N PRO A 245 -23.94 24.21 -23.15
CA PRO A 245 -23.79 23.66 -24.50
C PRO A 245 -22.31 23.42 -24.86
N ALA A 246 -22.04 22.39 -25.67
CA ALA A 246 -20.68 22.00 -26.07
C ALA A 246 -19.95 23.10 -26.87
N GLU A 247 -20.68 23.96 -27.57
CA GLU A 247 -20.13 25.05 -28.37
C GLU A 247 -19.53 26.17 -27.52
N LEU A 248 -20.00 26.34 -26.28
CA LEU A 248 -19.58 27.41 -25.37
C LEU A 248 -18.68 26.90 -24.22
N LEU A 249 -18.56 25.58 -24.05
CA LEU A 249 -17.82 24.95 -22.96
C LEU A 249 -16.99 23.77 -23.45
N THR A 250 -15.69 23.82 -23.16
CA THR A 250 -14.75 22.73 -23.47
C THR A 250 -14.60 21.82 -22.25
N LEU A 251 -15.19 20.63 -22.34
CA LEU A 251 -15.22 19.65 -21.24
C LEU A 251 -14.16 18.57 -21.39
N ILE A 252 -13.40 18.38 -20.33
CA ILE A 252 -12.24 17.47 -20.29
C ILE A 252 -12.51 16.38 -19.27
N HIS A 253 -12.02 15.17 -19.52
CA HIS A 253 -12.08 14.12 -18.51
C HIS A 253 -11.41 14.57 -17.20
N TYR A 254 -12.03 14.24 -16.07
CA TYR A 254 -11.58 14.69 -14.77
C TYR A 254 -10.12 14.28 -14.50
N GLN A 255 -9.31 15.25 -14.03
CA GLN A 255 -7.87 15.11 -13.76
C GLN A 255 -6.96 14.85 -14.96
N ASP A 256 -7.47 14.89 -16.19
CA ASP A 256 -6.62 14.84 -17.38
C ASP A 256 -5.95 16.21 -17.62
N LEU A 257 -4.78 16.39 -16.99
CA LEU A 257 -4.02 17.64 -17.05
C LEU A 257 -3.50 17.95 -18.46
N ILE A 258 -3.08 16.92 -19.21
CA ILE A 258 -2.52 17.12 -20.55
C ILE A 258 -3.59 17.60 -21.51
N THR A 259 -4.74 16.93 -21.55
CA THR A 259 -5.85 17.34 -22.42
C THR A 259 -6.41 18.70 -21.99
N PHE A 260 -6.48 18.98 -20.69
CA PHE A 260 -6.92 20.28 -20.19
C PHE A 260 -5.99 21.39 -20.65
N SER A 261 -4.68 21.21 -20.52
CA SER A 261 -3.72 22.21 -20.93
C SER A 261 -3.66 22.37 -22.45
N ALA A 262 -3.76 21.27 -23.21
CA ALA A 262 -3.89 21.30 -24.66
C ALA A 262 -5.13 22.10 -25.10
N ALA A 263 -6.27 21.90 -24.42
CA ALA A 263 -7.48 22.66 -24.68
C ALA A 263 -7.29 24.16 -24.42
N VAL A 264 -6.64 24.54 -23.32
CA VAL A 264 -6.33 25.95 -23.04
C VAL A 264 -5.46 26.54 -24.15
N ILE A 265 -4.38 25.85 -24.54
CA ILE A 265 -3.47 26.29 -25.59
C ILE A 265 -4.20 26.50 -26.92
N ASP A 266 -5.08 25.58 -27.30
CA ASP A 266 -5.91 25.71 -28.49
C ASP A 266 -6.83 26.93 -28.41
N LYS A 267 -7.47 27.15 -27.26
CA LYS A 267 -8.41 28.26 -27.06
C LYS A 267 -7.73 29.63 -26.99
N LEU A 268 -6.46 29.71 -26.59
CA LEU A 268 -5.71 30.97 -26.58
C LEU A 268 -5.57 31.59 -27.98
N SER A 269 -5.63 30.76 -29.03
CA SER A 269 -5.50 31.20 -30.43
C SER A 269 -6.84 31.27 -31.18
N GLN A 270 -7.96 30.94 -30.54
CA GLN A 270 -9.27 30.91 -31.17
C GLN A 270 -10.01 32.24 -31.04
N LEU A 271 -10.92 32.48 -31.99
CA LEU A 271 -11.83 33.63 -31.91
C LEU A 271 -12.83 33.43 -30.76
N PRO A 272 -13.21 34.52 -30.06
CA PRO A 272 -14.20 34.47 -28.99
C PRO A 272 -15.51 33.78 -29.41
N PRO A 273 -16.24 33.13 -28.48
CA PRO A 273 -17.54 32.55 -28.77
C PRO A 273 -18.52 33.54 -29.42
N ASN A 274 -19.29 33.05 -30.40
CA ASN A 274 -20.23 33.85 -31.16
C ASN A 274 -21.32 34.43 -30.25
N ARG A 275 -21.53 35.75 -30.32
CA ARG A 275 -22.52 36.49 -29.53
C ARG A 275 -23.92 35.89 -29.58
N LYS A 276 -24.42 35.49 -30.75
CA LYS A 276 -25.79 34.95 -30.90
C LYS A 276 -25.98 33.66 -30.11
N ILE A 277 -24.99 32.77 -30.18
CA ILE A 277 -25.02 31.48 -29.45
C ILE A 277 -25.00 31.74 -27.94
N VAL A 278 -24.22 32.72 -27.48
CA VAL A 278 -24.18 33.13 -26.06
C VAL A 278 -25.52 33.67 -25.59
N GLU A 279 -26.11 34.60 -26.34
CA GLU A 279 -27.42 35.20 -26.02
C GLU A 279 -28.54 34.14 -26.01
N GLU A 280 -28.57 33.26 -27.01
CA GLU A 280 -29.52 32.15 -27.09
C GLU A 280 -29.41 31.21 -25.89
N PHE A 281 -28.19 30.83 -25.50
CA PHE A 281 -27.96 29.99 -24.32
C PHE A 281 -28.50 30.63 -23.03
N ILE A 282 -28.20 31.91 -22.79
CA ILE A 282 -28.65 32.63 -21.60
C ILE A 282 -30.18 32.69 -21.56
N LEU A 283 -30.81 33.08 -22.68
CA LEU A 283 -32.25 33.18 -22.79
C LEU A 283 -32.94 31.81 -22.61
N GLU A 284 -32.43 30.75 -23.24
CA GLU A 284 -32.99 29.41 -23.12
C GLU A 284 -32.87 28.86 -21.69
N ASN A 285 -31.71 29.03 -21.05
CA ASN A 285 -31.48 28.63 -19.66
C ASN A 285 -32.48 29.32 -18.72
N ASN A 286 -32.65 30.63 -18.88
CA ASN A 286 -33.57 31.42 -18.05
C ASN A 286 -35.04 31.06 -18.30
N ARG A 287 -35.44 30.80 -19.55
CA ARG A 287 -36.79 30.29 -19.88
C ARG A 287 -37.06 28.94 -19.20
N LYS A 288 -36.08 28.03 -19.18
CA LYS A 288 -36.19 26.73 -18.48
C LYS A 288 -36.36 26.90 -16.98
N TYR A 289 -35.65 27.84 -16.36
CA TYR A 289 -35.84 28.15 -14.93
C TYR A 289 -37.25 28.68 -14.66
N ILE A 290 -37.69 29.70 -15.41
CA ILE A 290 -39.02 30.32 -15.23
C ILE A 290 -40.16 29.33 -15.43
N SER A 291 -40.14 28.53 -16.50
CA SER A 291 -41.22 27.57 -16.78
C SER A 291 -41.35 26.51 -15.67
N ASN A 292 -40.24 26.07 -15.09
CA ASN A 292 -40.26 25.11 -13.99
C ASN A 292 -40.74 25.74 -12.67
N ILE A 293 -40.39 27.00 -12.40
CA ILE A 293 -40.95 27.72 -11.24
C ILE A 293 -42.46 27.90 -11.38
N ILE A 294 -42.96 28.27 -12.57
CA ILE A 294 -44.41 28.36 -12.83
C ILE A 294 -45.10 27.01 -12.60
N ASN A 295 -44.49 25.90 -13.03
CA ASN A 295 -45.03 24.56 -12.77
C ASN A 295 -45.12 24.23 -11.27
N ILE A 296 -44.10 24.60 -10.49
CA ILE A 296 -44.11 24.43 -9.02
C ILE A 296 -45.23 25.26 -8.39
N ILE A 297 -45.38 26.53 -8.80
CA ILE A 297 -46.45 27.41 -8.33
C ILE A 297 -47.84 26.81 -8.63
N ASN A 298 -48.02 26.25 -9.82
CA ASN A 298 -49.26 25.59 -10.24
C ASN A 298 -49.48 24.20 -9.61
N GLY A 299 -48.57 23.71 -8.76
CA GLY A 299 -48.68 22.42 -8.09
C GLY A 299 -48.37 21.20 -8.97
N ASN A 300 -47.77 21.39 -10.14
CA ASN A 300 -47.37 20.32 -11.03
C ASN A 300 -46.01 19.73 -10.63
N ASN A 301 -46.03 18.50 -10.10
CA ASN A 301 -44.83 17.72 -9.73
C ASN A 301 -44.30 16.84 -10.86
N SER A 302 -44.73 17.05 -12.10
CA SER A 302 -44.26 16.24 -13.22
C SER A 302 -42.75 16.41 -13.40
N LEU A 303 -42.06 15.29 -13.57
CA LEU A 303 -40.60 15.20 -13.69
C LEU A 303 -40.14 15.91 -14.98
N CYS A 304 -40.00 17.24 -14.94
CA CYS A 304 -39.49 17.99 -16.06
C CYS A 304 -37.97 17.83 -16.08
N ILE A 305 -37.49 16.86 -16.85
CA ILE A 305 -36.07 16.71 -17.16
C ILE A 305 -35.79 17.59 -18.37
N SER A 306 -35.43 18.86 -18.16
CA SER A 306 -34.80 19.65 -19.23
C SER A 306 -33.31 19.26 -19.30
N LYS A 307 -33.01 18.13 -19.93
CA LYS A 307 -31.62 17.75 -20.24
C LYS A 307 -31.14 18.61 -21.39
N ASN A 308 -30.06 19.38 -21.20
CA ASN A 308 -29.22 19.72 -22.35
C ASN A 308 -28.44 18.47 -22.76
N ILE A 309 -28.13 18.42 -24.04
CA ILE A 309 -27.56 17.29 -24.80
C ILE A 309 -26.32 16.73 -24.08
N LYS A 310 -26.06 15.41 -24.23
CA LYS A 310 -24.79 14.81 -23.82
C LYS A 310 -23.65 15.49 -24.59
N ASN A 311 -22.95 16.44 -23.96
CA ASN A 311 -21.73 16.99 -24.55
C ASN A 311 -20.70 15.87 -24.70
N ASN A 312 -20.09 15.77 -25.87
CA ASN A 312 -18.91 14.94 -26.04
C ASN A 312 -17.74 15.57 -25.30
N LEU A 313 -16.89 14.74 -24.70
CA LEU A 313 -15.62 15.20 -24.16
C LEU A 313 -14.77 15.77 -25.30
N TYR A 314 -14.05 16.84 -25.01
CA TYR A 314 -13.12 17.44 -25.95
C TYR A 314 -11.97 16.48 -26.24
N THR A 315 -11.70 16.31 -27.53
CA THR A 315 -10.56 15.55 -28.04
C THR A 315 -9.52 16.53 -28.55
N ALA A 316 -8.40 16.63 -27.83
CA ALA A 316 -7.28 17.46 -28.25
C ALA A 316 -6.64 16.89 -29.53
N SER A 317 -6.07 17.78 -30.36
CA SER A 317 -5.22 17.32 -31.47
C SER A 317 -3.90 16.74 -30.95
N ASP A 318 -3.30 15.81 -31.70
CA ASP A 318 -1.98 15.26 -31.38
C ASP A 318 -0.91 16.37 -31.25
N THR A 319 -1.04 17.44 -32.04
CA THR A 319 -0.13 18.60 -31.99
C THR A 319 -0.23 19.31 -30.65
N SER A 320 -1.45 19.57 -30.18
CA SER A 320 -1.72 20.27 -28.92
C SER A 320 -1.29 19.43 -27.72
N ILE A 321 -1.52 18.12 -27.77
CA ILE A 321 -1.03 17.15 -26.76
C ILE A 321 0.49 17.18 -26.69
N LYS A 322 1.18 17.05 -27.83
CA LYS A 322 2.65 17.09 -27.90
C LYS A 322 3.20 18.41 -27.37
N LEU A 323 2.55 19.53 -27.67
CA LEU A 323 2.94 20.85 -27.18
C LEU A 323 2.79 20.96 -25.66
N ALA A 324 1.69 20.45 -25.08
CA ALA A 324 1.51 20.41 -23.63
C ALA A 324 2.59 19.56 -22.93
N TYR A 325 2.93 18.39 -23.50
CA TYR A 325 4.04 17.56 -23.03
C TYR A 325 5.39 18.31 -23.12
N LYS A 326 5.66 19.00 -24.23
CA LYS A 326 6.87 19.78 -24.45
C LYS A 326 7.04 20.90 -23.45
N ASN A 327 6.00 21.70 -23.24
CA ASN A 327 6.03 22.79 -22.28
C ASN A 327 6.28 22.27 -20.86
N ALA A 328 5.66 21.16 -20.47
CA ALA A 328 5.93 20.56 -19.15
C ALA A 328 7.38 20.09 -19.02
N ALA A 329 7.92 19.42 -20.05
CA ALA A 329 9.32 19.00 -20.06
C ALA A 329 10.25 20.21 -19.94
N SER A 330 10.02 21.30 -20.67
CA SER A 330 10.80 22.53 -20.52
C SER A 330 10.64 23.18 -19.14
N ASN A 331 9.44 23.17 -18.55
CA ASN A 331 9.22 23.79 -17.24
C ASN A 331 9.89 23.02 -16.10
N TYR A 332 9.97 21.68 -16.17
CA TYR A 332 10.50 20.86 -15.08
C TYR A 332 11.90 20.30 -15.30
N LEU A 333 12.32 20.06 -16.55
CA LEU A 333 13.54 19.32 -16.87
C LEU A 333 14.68 20.22 -17.36
N ASP A 334 14.42 21.46 -17.80
CA ASP A 334 15.46 22.40 -18.27
C ASP A 334 16.53 22.71 -17.20
N ASN A 335 16.12 22.79 -15.93
CA ASN A 335 17.03 23.05 -14.81
C ASN A 335 17.96 21.87 -14.49
N LYS A 336 17.80 20.74 -15.21
CA LYS A 336 18.43 19.45 -14.96
C LYS A 336 18.18 18.92 -13.53
N LEU A 337 18.43 17.63 -13.34
CA LEU A 337 18.04 16.89 -12.13
C LEU A 337 19.27 16.33 -11.43
N ASP A 338 19.28 16.37 -10.10
CA ASP A 338 20.32 15.77 -9.28
C ASP A 338 19.80 14.44 -8.74
N VAL A 339 20.36 13.34 -9.24
CA VAL A 339 19.77 12.01 -9.09
C VAL A 339 20.55 11.15 -8.11
N PHE A 340 19.85 10.51 -7.19
CA PHE A 340 20.37 9.36 -6.45
C PHE A 340 19.70 8.10 -6.94
N GLY A 341 20.47 7.14 -7.41
CA GLY A 341 19.91 5.92 -7.97
C GLY A 341 20.20 4.68 -7.13
N LEU A 342 19.23 3.78 -7.06
CA LEU A 342 19.34 2.48 -6.40
C LEU A 342 19.00 1.35 -7.35
N SER A 343 19.79 0.29 -7.29
CA SER A 343 19.55 -0.93 -8.07
C SER A 343 19.87 -2.20 -7.29
N MET A 344 19.15 -3.28 -7.62
CA MET A 344 19.49 -4.63 -7.15
C MET A 344 20.57 -5.29 -7.99
N MET A 345 20.62 -4.99 -9.29
CA MET A 345 21.53 -5.60 -10.25
C MET A 345 22.36 -4.54 -10.97
N ASN A 346 23.54 -4.91 -11.42
CA ASN A 346 24.45 -4.03 -12.15
C ASN A 346 24.39 -4.19 -13.67
N GLU A 347 23.63 -5.17 -14.16
CA GLU A 347 23.82 -5.73 -15.50
C GLU A 347 23.48 -4.78 -16.64
N HIS A 348 22.93 -3.59 -16.36
CA HIS A 348 22.69 -2.53 -17.34
C HIS A 348 23.07 -1.13 -16.82
N SER A 349 23.84 -1.05 -15.72
CA SER A 349 24.19 0.24 -15.11
C SER A 349 24.99 1.11 -16.10
N GLN A 350 25.96 0.52 -16.81
CA GLN A 350 26.75 1.21 -17.84
C GLN A 350 25.98 1.39 -19.16
N GLU A 351 24.72 0.97 -19.24
CA GLU A 351 23.95 0.92 -20.50
C GLU A 351 22.74 1.85 -20.50
N MET A 352 22.13 2.10 -19.35
CA MET A 352 20.83 2.75 -19.29
C MET A 352 20.90 4.26 -19.03
N TRP A 353 21.87 4.68 -18.22
CA TRP A 353 21.79 6.01 -17.61
C TRP A 353 22.50 7.07 -18.44
N GLY A 354 23.52 6.68 -19.22
CA GLY A 354 24.36 7.58 -20.00
C GLY A 354 23.62 8.59 -20.89
N GLY A 355 22.54 8.16 -21.56
CA GLY A 355 21.75 9.05 -22.43
C GLY A 355 20.97 10.15 -21.70
N LEU A 356 20.65 9.94 -20.43
CA LEU A 356 19.98 10.93 -19.57
C LEU A 356 20.97 11.84 -18.85
N LEU A 357 22.21 11.35 -18.65
CA LEU A 357 23.26 12.04 -17.90
C LEU A 357 23.70 13.38 -18.53
N SER A 358 23.58 13.55 -19.84
CA SER A 358 23.96 14.81 -20.50
C SER A 358 22.79 15.77 -20.71
N SER A 359 21.59 15.23 -20.93
CA SER A 359 20.40 15.97 -21.38
C SER A 359 19.51 16.47 -20.24
N VAL A 360 19.23 15.62 -19.25
CA VAL A 360 18.22 15.89 -18.20
C VAL A 360 18.81 15.83 -16.79
N ILE A 361 19.93 15.16 -16.58
CA ILE A 361 20.56 14.99 -15.27
C ILE A 361 21.79 15.91 -15.20
N ASN A 362 21.99 16.58 -14.05
CA ASN A 362 23.15 17.43 -13.78
C ASN A 362 24.20 16.65 -13.00
N ASN A 363 23.88 16.24 -11.77
CA ASN A 363 24.71 15.36 -10.94
C ASN A 363 24.02 14.04 -10.67
N TYR A 364 24.80 12.99 -10.41
CA TYR A 364 24.26 11.69 -10.06
C TYR A 364 25.17 10.90 -9.13
N HIS A 365 24.55 10.05 -8.30
CA HIS A 365 25.24 9.02 -7.54
C HIS A 365 24.41 7.75 -7.51
N PHE A 366 25.00 6.63 -7.95
CA PHE A 366 24.32 5.34 -8.03
C PHE A 366 24.87 4.36 -6.99
N VAL A 367 23.97 3.67 -6.30
CA VAL A 367 24.30 2.60 -5.35
C VAL A 367 23.69 1.27 -5.82
N SER A 368 24.53 0.25 -5.96
CA SER A 368 24.14 -1.08 -6.42
C SER A 368 24.64 -2.19 -5.52
N ARG A 369 24.01 -3.36 -5.57
CA ARG A 369 24.50 -4.56 -4.85
C ARG A 369 25.66 -5.27 -5.54
N LYS A 370 25.95 -4.93 -6.79
CA LYS A 370 27.02 -5.53 -7.60
C LYS A 370 27.92 -4.43 -8.19
N GLU A 371 29.16 -4.77 -8.52
CA GLU A 371 30.15 -3.88 -9.16
C GLU A 371 29.65 -3.32 -10.51
N LEU A 372 30.31 -2.35 -11.14
CA LEU A 372 29.91 -1.95 -12.51
C LEU A 372 30.11 -3.11 -13.48
N ASN A 373 29.13 -3.36 -14.34
CA ASN A 373 29.24 -4.37 -15.40
C ASN A 373 28.50 -3.93 -16.67
N TYR A 374 28.86 -4.56 -17.79
CA TYR A 374 28.26 -4.40 -19.11
C TYR A 374 27.72 -5.72 -19.65
N ASN A 375 26.55 -5.66 -20.26
CA ASN A 375 25.77 -6.74 -20.86
C ASN A 375 25.36 -6.38 -22.31
N THR A 376 24.91 -7.36 -23.08
CA THR A 376 24.73 -7.24 -24.55
C THR A 376 23.35 -6.72 -24.97
N LYS A 377 22.50 -6.30 -24.02
CA LYS A 377 21.14 -5.81 -24.32
C LYS A 377 21.12 -4.43 -24.99
N PHE A 378 22.25 -3.73 -24.96
CA PHE A 378 22.47 -2.46 -25.62
C PHE A 378 23.72 -2.59 -26.51
N SER A 379 23.74 -1.85 -27.63
CA SER A 379 24.81 -1.91 -28.63
C SER A 379 26.03 -1.06 -28.29
N ARG A 380 25.93 -0.18 -27.28
CA ARG A 380 27.00 0.75 -26.86
C ARG A 380 27.14 0.76 -25.34
N LYS A 381 28.38 0.89 -24.87
CA LYS A 381 28.68 1.20 -23.47
C LYS A 381 28.60 2.70 -23.25
N PHE A 382 27.95 3.11 -22.17
CA PHE A 382 27.97 4.50 -21.71
C PHE A 382 28.86 4.63 -20.46
N PRO A 383 29.86 5.52 -20.47
CA PRO A 383 30.80 5.62 -19.36
C PRO A 383 30.12 6.20 -18.12
N ILE A 384 30.21 5.47 -17.00
CA ILE A 384 29.89 5.98 -15.66
C ILE A 384 31.21 6.23 -14.93
N SER A 385 31.35 7.42 -14.35
CA SER A 385 32.50 7.74 -13.50
C SER A 385 32.51 6.82 -12.27
N PRO A 386 33.64 6.16 -11.94
CA PRO A 386 33.75 5.37 -10.70
C PRO A 386 33.45 6.17 -9.42
N LYS A 387 33.58 7.50 -9.45
CA LYS A 387 33.23 8.37 -8.31
C LYS A 387 31.72 8.50 -8.10
N ASN A 388 30.93 8.26 -9.14
CA ASN A 388 29.47 8.40 -9.12
C ASN A 388 28.77 7.04 -9.02
N TYR A 389 29.51 5.97 -8.71
CA TYR A 389 28.98 4.63 -8.51
C TYR A 389 29.62 3.96 -7.30
N THR A 390 28.78 3.49 -6.38
CA THR A 390 29.21 2.73 -5.20
C THR A 390 28.51 1.37 -5.21
N PHE A 391 29.25 0.31 -4.89
CA PHE A 391 28.64 -1.01 -4.73
C PHE A 391 28.79 -1.55 -3.30
N TYR A 392 27.67 -2.01 -2.74
CA TYR A 392 27.58 -2.77 -1.49
C TYR A 392 26.14 -3.27 -1.32
N ASP A 393 25.93 -4.26 -0.46
CA ASP A 393 24.58 -4.71 -0.15
C ASP A 393 23.87 -3.73 0.81
N TRP A 394 23.26 -2.70 0.23
CA TRP A 394 22.54 -1.65 0.94
C TRP A 394 21.38 -2.17 1.81
N ARG A 395 20.87 -3.40 1.55
CA ARG A 395 19.83 -4.04 2.38
C ARG A 395 20.31 -4.30 3.81
N PHE A 396 21.62 -4.48 3.99
CA PHE A 396 22.26 -4.74 5.28
C PHE A 396 23.07 -3.55 5.79
N ASN A 397 23.16 -2.46 5.02
CA ASN A 397 23.94 -1.28 5.36
C ASN A 397 23.17 0.01 5.05
N LEU A 398 21.99 0.15 5.69
CA LEU A 398 21.14 1.35 5.56
C LEU A 398 21.86 2.61 6.03
N ARG A 399 22.76 2.51 7.01
CA ARG A 399 23.54 3.67 7.48
C ARG A 399 24.42 4.24 6.36
N LYS A 400 25.19 3.40 5.68
CA LYS A 400 26.03 3.85 4.57
C LYS A 400 25.17 4.40 3.41
N LEU A 401 24.03 3.77 3.16
CA LEU A 401 23.05 4.26 2.19
C LEU A 401 22.57 5.69 2.52
N SER A 402 22.26 5.94 3.80
CA SER A 402 21.89 7.27 4.29
C SER A 402 23.03 8.27 4.15
N GLU A 403 24.28 7.87 4.45
CA GLU A 403 25.47 8.71 4.30
C GLU A 403 25.71 9.09 2.82
N ASP A 404 25.65 8.13 1.89
CA ASP A 404 25.81 8.37 0.45
C ASP A 404 24.67 9.27 -0.11
N PHE A 405 23.44 9.05 0.34
CA PHE A 405 22.28 9.86 -0.04
C PHE A 405 22.39 11.31 0.41
N LEU A 406 22.83 11.54 1.65
CA LEU A 406 23.02 12.90 2.16
C LEU A 406 24.21 13.60 1.49
N ALA A 407 25.30 12.87 1.24
CA ALA A 407 26.49 13.41 0.59
C ALA A 407 26.24 13.87 -0.86
N SER A 408 25.35 13.18 -1.58
CA SER A 408 25.01 13.49 -2.98
C SER A 408 23.94 14.57 -3.13
N ASN A 409 23.25 14.96 -2.05
CA ASN A 409 22.20 15.98 -2.03
C ASN A 409 21.20 15.93 -3.21
N PRO A 410 20.61 14.78 -3.56
CA PRO A 410 19.74 14.62 -4.72
C PRO A 410 18.40 15.36 -4.61
N ASN A 411 17.84 15.79 -5.73
CA ASN A 411 16.46 16.26 -5.82
C ASN A 411 15.51 15.20 -6.42
N MET A 412 16.03 14.05 -6.89
CA MET A 412 15.22 12.94 -7.37
C MET A 412 15.85 11.57 -7.09
N LEU A 413 15.01 10.57 -6.82
CA LEU A 413 15.38 9.19 -6.58
C LEU A 413 15.05 8.32 -7.80
N PHE A 414 16.02 7.54 -8.29
CA PHE A 414 15.86 6.63 -9.42
C PHE A 414 15.95 5.18 -8.94
N ILE A 415 14.91 4.38 -9.16
CA ILE A 415 14.90 2.97 -8.77
C ILE A 415 14.87 2.09 -10.01
N PHE A 416 15.92 1.30 -10.20
CA PHE A 416 15.98 0.31 -11.28
C PHE A 416 15.57 -1.08 -10.80
N ASN A 417 15.00 -1.89 -11.71
CA ASN A 417 14.35 -3.19 -11.44
C ASN A 417 13.00 -3.08 -10.73
N GLY A 418 12.33 -1.92 -10.88
CA GLY A 418 11.00 -1.68 -10.33
C GLY A 418 10.92 -1.59 -8.80
N ASN A 419 9.68 -1.60 -8.29
CA ASN A 419 9.35 -1.47 -6.88
C ASN A 419 9.07 -2.83 -6.22
N THR A 420 10.11 -3.67 -6.16
CA THR A 420 10.07 -4.93 -5.41
C THR A 420 10.15 -4.69 -3.91
N LYS A 421 9.66 -5.65 -3.11
CA LYS A 421 9.70 -5.58 -1.63
C LYS A 421 11.11 -5.40 -1.05
N PHE A 422 12.14 -5.72 -1.84
CA PHE A 422 13.54 -5.56 -1.44
C PHE A 422 13.93 -4.09 -1.25
N PHE A 423 13.29 -3.16 -1.95
CA PHE A 423 13.59 -1.72 -1.83
C PHE A 423 12.87 -1.07 -0.64
N ASN A 424 11.85 -1.69 -0.05
CA ASN A 424 10.99 -1.03 0.94
C ASN A 424 11.77 -0.43 2.11
N ASN A 425 12.67 -1.19 2.74
CA ASN A 425 13.45 -0.70 3.88
C ASN A 425 14.39 0.44 3.49
N ALA A 426 14.98 0.38 2.29
CA ALA A 426 15.84 1.44 1.78
C ALA A 426 15.04 2.71 1.47
N LEU A 427 13.90 2.58 0.79
CA LEU A 427 13.01 3.69 0.50
C LEU A 427 12.46 4.32 1.79
N ASP A 428 12.01 3.52 2.75
CA ASP A 428 11.53 4.01 4.04
C ASP A 428 12.63 4.79 4.80
N GLU A 429 13.88 4.30 4.77
CA GLU A 429 15.02 5.02 5.33
C GLU A 429 15.27 6.34 4.61
N LEU A 430 15.38 6.34 3.27
CA LEU A 430 15.66 7.55 2.49
C LEU A 430 14.56 8.60 2.61
N TYR A 431 13.28 8.19 2.55
CA TYR A 431 12.15 9.10 2.74
C TYR A 431 12.07 9.65 4.16
N SER A 432 12.59 8.93 5.16
CA SER A 432 12.68 9.46 6.52
C SER A 432 13.70 10.61 6.64
N LEU A 433 14.75 10.59 5.82
CA LEU A 433 15.74 11.67 5.73
C LEU A 433 15.19 12.87 4.94
N ARG A 434 14.67 12.62 3.75
CA ARG A 434 14.08 13.66 2.89
C ARG A 434 13.06 13.06 1.92
N SER A 435 11.85 13.62 1.92
CA SER A 435 10.85 13.34 0.88
C SER A 435 11.28 14.00 -0.43
N ILE A 436 11.80 13.21 -1.35
CA ILE A 436 12.08 13.64 -2.72
C ILE A 436 11.28 12.81 -3.73
N PRO A 437 10.94 13.36 -4.91
CA PRO A 437 10.35 12.62 -6.02
C PRO A 437 11.09 11.31 -6.32
N THR A 438 10.33 10.24 -6.61
CA THR A 438 10.88 8.94 -6.97
C THR A 438 10.30 8.48 -8.29
N VAL A 439 11.17 8.02 -9.18
CA VAL A 439 10.78 7.38 -10.44
C VAL A 439 11.39 5.99 -10.52
N TYR A 440 10.60 5.07 -11.04
CA TYR A 440 10.99 3.69 -11.28
C TYR A 440 11.34 3.51 -12.74
N SER A 441 12.25 2.59 -13.02
CA SER A 441 12.66 2.27 -14.37
C SER A 441 12.93 0.78 -14.55
N GLU A 442 12.70 0.32 -15.77
CA GLU A 442 12.90 -1.04 -16.23
C GLU A 442 13.19 -1.05 -17.74
N LEU A 443 13.64 -2.19 -18.28
CA LEU A 443 13.78 -2.38 -19.73
C LEU A 443 12.45 -2.16 -20.47
N GLY A 444 12.53 -1.62 -21.70
CA GLY A 444 11.40 -1.32 -22.57
C GLY A 444 10.69 -2.56 -23.13
N TRP A 445 9.71 -2.35 -24.00
CA TRP A 445 8.85 -3.43 -24.50
C TRP A 445 9.10 -3.77 -25.97
N LEU A 446 9.26 -2.77 -26.84
CA LEU A 446 9.17 -2.93 -28.29
C LEU A 446 10.32 -2.23 -29.05
N PRO A 447 11.44 -2.90 -29.35
CA PRO A 447 11.95 -4.11 -28.71
C PRO A 447 12.54 -3.79 -27.32
N GLN A 448 12.66 -4.82 -26.48
CA GLN A 448 13.29 -4.66 -25.16
C GLN A 448 14.76 -4.23 -25.24
N ASN A 449 15.48 -4.64 -26.29
CA ASN A 449 16.88 -4.25 -26.48
C ASN A 449 16.98 -2.75 -26.81
N GLY A 450 17.94 -2.04 -26.20
CA GLY A 450 18.17 -0.61 -26.45
C GLY A 450 17.18 0.37 -25.82
N ASN A 451 16.09 -0.12 -25.22
CA ASN A 451 15.00 0.70 -24.71
C ASN A 451 14.80 0.53 -23.22
N ILE A 452 14.38 1.61 -22.55
CA ILE A 452 13.98 1.63 -21.14
C ILE A 452 12.64 2.35 -21.01
N TYR A 453 11.96 2.24 -19.87
CA TYR A 453 10.86 3.15 -19.57
C TYR A 453 10.95 3.67 -18.15
N PHE A 454 10.25 4.78 -17.91
CA PHE A 454 10.06 5.38 -16.60
C PHE A 454 8.63 5.25 -16.13
N ASP A 455 8.41 5.22 -14.83
CA ASP A 455 7.09 5.26 -14.24
C ASP A 455 7.14 5.85 -12.83
N TYR A 456 6.22 6.73 -12.48
CA TYR A 456 6.22 7.39 -11.18
C TYR A 456 5.60 6.52 -10.06
N MET A 457 4.85 5.46 -10.40
CA MET A 457 4.22 4.55 -9.43
C MET A 457 5.02 3.26 -9.22
N GLY A 458 5.60 2.70 -10.28
CA GLY A 458 6.29 1.41 -10.23
C GLY A 458 6.59 0.80 -11.59
N ALA A 459 7.27 -0.35 -11.62
CA ALA A 459 7.47 -1.08 -12.88
C ALA A 459 6.52 -2.28 -12.98
N ASN A 460 6.33 -2.78 -14.20
CA ASN A 460 5.56 -3.98 -14.52
C ASN A 460 4.11 -3.88 -14.01
N TYR A 461 3.64 -4.85 -13.22
CA TYR A 461 2.27 -4.85 -12.68
C TYR A 461 1.98 -3.72 -11.69
N LYS A 462 2.99 -2.98 -11.25
CA LYS A 462 2.86 -1.80 -10.37
C LYS A 462 2.99 -0.47 -11.12
N SER A 463 3.18 -0.51 -12.45
CA SER A 463 3.22 0.69 -13.28
C SER A 463 1.88 1.42 -13.29
N SER A 464 1.96 2.75 -13.33
CA SER A 464 0.82 3.64 -13.55
C SER A 464 0.01 3.28 -14.80
N ILE A 465 0.66 2.70 -15.83
CA ILE A 465 0.03 2.25 -17.08
C ILE A 465 -1.07 1.24 -16.80
N ARG A 466 -0.89 0.33 -15.84
CA ARG A 466 -1.89 -0.69 -15.49
C ARG A 466 -3.21 -0.07 -15.03
N PHE A 467 -3.14 1.01 -14.26
CA PHE A 467 -4.30 1.56 -13.54
C PHE A 467 -5.11 2.55 -14.38
N LYS A 468 -4.52 3.10 -15.45
CA LYS A 468 -5.19 4.00 -16.39
C LYS A 468 -5.91 3.21 -17.49
N SER A 469 -7.02 3.72 -18.02
CA SER A 469 -7.66 3.18 -19.23
C SER A 469 -6.83 3.49 -20.49
N LEU A 470 -7.21 2.97 -21.67
CA LEU A 470 -6.48 3.30 -22.91
C LEU A 470 -6.69 4.77 -23.28
N GLU A 471 -7.90 5.26 -23.06
CA GLU A 471 -8.34 6.61 -23.32
C GLU A 471 -7.55 7.60 -22.44
N GLU A 472 -7.38 7.30 -21.14
CA GLU A 472 -6.59 8.13 -20.23
C GLU A 472 -5.09 8.16 -20.58
N LEU A 473 -4.54 7.07 -21.11
CA LEU A 473 -3.12 7.02 -21.51
C LEU A 473 -2.86 7.79 -22.81
N THR A 474 -3.81 7.74 -23.73
CA THR A 474 -3.68 8.30 -25.08
C THR A 474 -4.36 9.64 -25.25
N HIS A 475 -5.07 10.11 -24.22
CA HIS A 475 -5.89 11.32 -24.25
C HIS A 475 -6.97 11.30 -25.35
N ASN A 476 -7.38 10.10 -25.78
CA ASN A 476 -8.38 9.88 -26.82
C ASN A 476 -9.60 9.14 -26.26
N TYR A 477 -10.67 9.89 -25.99
CA TYR A 477 -11.92 9.37 -25.41
C TYR A 477 -12.97 8.96 -26.47
N THR A 478 -12.59 8.93 -27.75
CA THR A 478 -13.46 8.58 -28.87
C THR A 478 -13.10 7.24 -29.52
N ILE A 479 -12.26 6.45 -28.85
CA ILE A 479 -11.81 5.14 -29.34
C ILE A 479 -13.02 4.22 -29.47
N ASP A 480 -13.22 3.72 -30.69
CA ASP A 480 -14.27 2.73 -31.00
C ASP A 480 -13.97 1.41 -30.27
N ASN A 481 -15.02 0.84 -29.66
CA ASN A 481 -14.97 -0.43 -28.93
C ASN A 481 -15.42 -1.62 -29.79
N ASN A 482 -15.71 -1.42 -31.07
CA ASN A 482 -16.05 -2.50 -31.98
C ASN A 482 -14.89 -3.52 -32.09
N GLU A 483 -15.23 -4.79 -31.94
CA GLU A 483 -14.32 -5.92 -32.10
C GLU A 483 -14.57 -6.57 -33.46
N THR A 484 -13.49 -6.97 -34.15
CA THR A 484 -13.60 -7.85 -35.31
C THR A 484 -13.74 -9.28 -34.81
N ILE A 485 -14.82 -9.95 -35.23
CA ILE A 485 -15.05 -11.37 -34.94
C ILE A 485 -14.64 -12.19 -36.17
N LEU A 486 -13.67 -13.08 -36.00
CA LEU A 486 -13.21 -14.01 -37.04
C LEU A 486 -13.59 -15.44 -36.65
N THR A 487 -14.17 -16.17 -37.60
CA THR A 487 -14.37 -17.62 -37.45
C THR A 487 -13.02 -18.32 -37.58
N SER A 488 -12.64 -19.09 -36.57
CA SER A 488 -11.40 -19.89 -36.59
C SER A 488 -11.73 -21.36 -36.74
N TYR A 489 -11.11 -22.03 -37.72
CA TYR A 489 -11.13 -23.49 -37.82
C TYR A 489 -10.04 -24.14 -36.95
N SER A 490 -9.01 -23.38 -36.57
CA SER A 490 -7.94 -23.86 -35.70
C SER A 490 -8.45 -24.07 -34.27
N LYS A 491 -8.06 -25.22 -33.69
CA LYS A 491 -8.31 -25.60 -32.29
C LYS A 491 -7.04 -25.49 -31.43
N LYS A 492 -5.97 -24.91 -31.97
CA LYS A 492 -4.66 -24.77 -31.32
C LYS A 492 -4.66 -23.60 -30.34
N VAL A 493 -4.16 -23.81 -29.12
CA VAL A 493 -4.04 -22.79 -28.07
C VAL A 493 -2.64 -22.82 -27.50
N ILE A 494 -1.95 -21.67 -27.50
CA ILE A 494 -0.62 -21.56 -26.90
C ILE A 494 -0.74 -21.26 -25.41
N LEU A 495 -0.12 -22.07 -24.55
CA LEU A 495 0.09 -21.76 -23.13
C LEU A 495 1.56 -21.36 -22.94
N ALA A 496 1.83 -20.07 -22.77
CA ALA A 496 3.18 -19.56 -22.58
C ALA A 496 3.55 -19.53 -21.10
N LEU A 497 4.59 -20.27 -20.73
CA LEU A 497 5.13 -20.34 -19.37
C LEU A 497 6.29 -19.36 -19.18
N GLN A 498 6.41 -18.80 -17.97
CA GLN A 498 7.51 -17.92 -17.59
C GLN A 498 8.63 -18.69 -16.89
N LEU A 499 9.75 -18.03 -16.62
CA LEU A 499 10.83 -18.64 -15.86
C LEU A 499 10.38 -18.88 -14.41
N PRO A 500 10.54 -20.09 -13.83
CA PRO A 500 10.28 -20.29 -12.40
C PRO A 500 11.13 -19.36 -11.54
N GLY A 501 10.50 -18.63 -10.61
CA GLY A 501 11.17 -17.62 -9.80
C GLY A 501 11.27 -16.23 -10.43
N ASP A 502 10.68 -16.02 -11.62
CA ASP A 502 10.47 -14.68 -12.17
C ASP A 502 9.73 -13.80 -11.15
N THR A 503 10.29 -12.61 -10.88
CA THR A 503 9.73 -11.67 -9.90
C THR A 503 8.31 -11.22 -10.23
N THR A 504 7.90 -11.30 -11.50
CA THR A 504 6.54 -10.98 -11.95
C THR A 504 5.51 -12.08 -11.64
N LEU A 505 5.95 -13.25 -11.19
CA LEU A 505 5.09 -14.34 -10.70
C LEU A 505 4.84 -14.28 -9.18
N ASP A 506 5.18 -13.16 -8.53
CA ASP A 506 4.87 -12.96 -7.12
C ASP A 506 3.34 -12.99 -6.86
N LYS A 507 2.93 -13.17 -5.60
CA LYS A 507 1.52 -13.27 -5.22
C LYS A 507 0.69 -12.02 -5.52
N GLU A 508 1.30 -10.84 -5.53
CA GLU A 508 0.60 -9.58 -5.82
C GLU A 508 0.34 -9.41 -7.31
N SER A 509 1.16 -10.03 -8.14
CA SER A 509 1.13 -9.99 -9.60
C SER A 509 0.41 -11.19 -10.21
N TYR A 510 0.50 -12.38 -9.62
CA TYR A 510 -0.15 -13.61 -10.08
C TYR A 510 -0.95 -14.26 -8.95
N PRO A 511 -2.24 -13.90 -8.76
CA PRO A 511 -3.05 -14.34 -7.62
C PRO A 511 -3.25 -15.86 -7.52
N LEU A 512 -3.28 -16.57 -8.65
CA LEU A 512 -3.55 -18.02 -8.67
C LEU A 512 -2.41 -18.84 -8.06
N GLN A 513 -1.17 -18.36 -8.14
CA GLN A 513 0.02 -18.98 -7.53
C GLN A 513 0.16 -20.49 -7.84
N LEU A 514 -0.36 -20.94 -8.97
CA LEU A 514 -0.21 -22.32 -9.43
C LEU A 514 1.23 -22.51 -9.92
N SER A 515 1.87 -23.61 -9.52
CA SER A 515 3.10 -24.06 -10.18
C SER A 515 2.83 -24.28 -11.68
N HIS A 516 3.86 -24.23 -12.52
CA HIS A 516 3.66 -24.43 -13.96
C HIS A 516 2.99 -25.78 -14.29
N GLN A 517 3.29 -26.85 -13.55
CA GLN A 517 2.63 -28.14 -13.70
C GLN A 517 1.14 -28.07 -13.33
N GLU A 518 0.80 -27.42 -12.21
CA GLU A 518 -0.60 -27.21 -11.80
C GLU A 518 -1.34 -26.30 -12.77
N LEU A 519 -0.66 -25.28 -13.32
CA LEU A 519 -1.21 -24.38 -14.31
C LEU A 519 -1.55 -25.12 -15.60
N ILE A 520 -0.65 -25.97 -16.11
CA ILE A 520 -0.90 -26.83 -17.27
C ILE A 520 -2.17 -27.68 -17.02
N TYR A 521 -2.26 -28.32 -15.87
CA TYR A 521 -3.42 -29.13 -15.50
C TYR A 521 -4.71 -28.29 -15.40
N HIS A 522 -4.63 -27.14 -14.75
CA HIS A 522 -5.75 -26.22 -14.57
C HIS A 522 -6.30 -25.72 -15.90
N ILE A 523 -5.43 -25.29 -16.83
CA ILE A 523 -5.87 -24.84 -18.15
C ILE A 523 -6.45 -26.01 -18.94
N ARG A 524 -5.79 -27.18 -18.93
CA ARG A 524 -6.32 -28.34 -19.65
C ARG A 524 -7.71 -28.75 -19.21
N THR A 525 -7.96 -28.73 -17.90
CA THR A 525 -9.27 -29.07 -17.31
C THR A 525 -10.33 -27.98 -17.46
N SER A 526 -9.91 -26.73 -17.70
CA SER A 526 -10.82 -25.60 -17.85
C SER A 526 -11.31 -25.42 -19.28
N LEU A 527 -10.54 -25.86 -20.28
CA LEU A 527 -10.88 -25.71 -21.70
C LEU A 527 -11.63 -26.93 -22.27
N PRO A 528 -12.41 -26.76 -23.35
CA PRO A 528 -13.05 -27.87 -24.06
C PRO A 528 -12.09 -28.99 -24.45
N LYS A 529 -12.62 -30.22 -24.58
CA LYS A 529 -11.78 -31.41 -24.83
C LYS A 529 -11.15 -31.43 -26.23
N ASP A 530 -11.83 -30.85 -27.22
CA ASP A 530 -11.38 -30.74 -28.62
C ASP A 530 -10.28 -29.69 -28.85
N ILE A 531 -9.99 -28.85 -27.85
CA ILE A 531 -8.88 -27.89 -27.91
C ILE A 531 -7.54 -28.60 -27.74
N HIS A 532 -6.61 -28.30 -28.64
CA HIS A 532 -5.21 -28.74 -28.58
C HIS A 532 -4.35 -27.66 -27.92
N ILE A 533 -3.79 -27.96 -26.75
CA ILE A 533 -2.93 -27.02 -26.01
C ILE A 533 -1.47 -27.26 -26.37
N VAL A 534 -0.76 -26.21 -26.75
CA VAL A 534 0.67 -26.23 -27.07
C VAL A 534 1.42 -25.42 -26.01
N ILE A 535 2.23 -26.10 -25.20
CA ILE A 535 2.98 -25.49 -24.10
C ILE A 535 4.27 -24.90 -24.65
N ARG A 536 4.41 -23.57 -24.55
CA ARG A 536 5.64 -22.86 -24.86
C ARG A 536 6.39 -22.52 -23.58
N LYS A 537 7.51 -23.18 -23.35
CA LYS A 537 8.39 -22.90 -22.21
C LYS A 537 9.17 -21.61 -22.42
N HIS A 538 9.58 -20.97 -21.32
CA HIS A 538 10.58 -19.91 -21.38
C HIS A 538 11.93 -20.51 -21.86
N PRO A 539 12.72 -19.84 -22.73
CA PRO A 539 13.97 -20.41 -23.27
C PRO A 539 15.01 -20.82 -22.21
N ARG A 540 15.00 -20.14 -21.06
CA ARG A 540 15.87 -20.43 -19.91
C ARG A 540 15.30 -21.46 -18.93
N ASP A 541 14.07 -21.92 -19.15
CA ASP A 541 13.43 -22.89 -18.28
C ASP A 541 13.88 -24.33 -18.64
N LYS A 542 14.65 -24.93 -17.73
CA LYS A 542 15.17 -26.29 -17.88
C LYS A 542 14.27 -27.36 -17.27
N ASN A 543 13.12 -26.99 -16.69
CA ASN A 543 12.23 -27.95 -16.04
C ASN A 543 11.51 -28.83 -17.07
N ASN A 544 11.22 -30.07 -16.67
CA ASN A 544 10.41 -31.00 -17.45
C ASN A 544 8.99 -31.05 -16.86
N TYR A 545 8.00 -30.83 -17.71
CA TYR A 545 6.58 -30.87 -17.31
C TYR A 545 5.95 -32.17 -17.81
N SER A 546 5.23 -32.85 -16.93
CA SER A 546 4.56 -34.11 -17.26
C SER A 546 3.27 -33.83 -18.01
N ILE A 547 3.25 -34.15 -19.32
CA ILE A 547 2.09 -33.94 -20.19
C ILE A 547 1.49 -35.24 -20.74
N GLU A 548 2.20 -36.36 -20.59
CA GLU A 548 1.85 -37.68 -21.16
C GLU A 548 0.48 -38.23 -20.71
N LYS A 549 -0.01 -37.79 -19.54
CA LYS A 549 -1.29 -38.22 -18.96
C LYS A 549 -2.45 -37.26 -19.29
N LEU A 550 -2.21 -36.27 -20.13
CA LEU A 550 -3.19 -35.26 -20.51
C LEU A 550 -3.47 -35.40 -22.00
N ASP A 551 -4.75 -35.49 -22.35
CA ASP A 551 -5.15 -35.62 -23.75
C ASP A 551 -5.05 -34.27 -24.48
N ASN A 552 -4.69 -34.29 -25.77
CA ASN A 552 -4.62 -33.11 -26.65
C ASN A 552 -3.71 -32.00 -26.11
N ILE A 553 -2.49 -32.35 -25.73
CA ILE A 553 -1.45 -31.40 -25.34
C ILE A 553 -0.10 -31.77 -25.95
N SER A 554 0.72 -30.77 -26.29
CA SER A 554 2.07 -30.96 -26.83
C SER A 554 2.99 -29.81 -26.42
N PHE A 555 4.29 -29.95 -26.65
CA PHE A 555 5.26 -28.86 -26.47
C PHE A 555 5.45 -28.09 -27.77
N ASP A 556 5.68 -26.79 -27.64
CA ASP A 556 6.06 -25.93 -28.75
C ASP A 556 7.53 -26.15 -29.14
N ASN A 557 7.76 -26.54 -30.40
CA ASN A 557 9.09 -26.76 -30.97
C ASN A 557 9.54 -25.62 -31.91
N GLU A 558 8.71 -24.59 -32.09
CA GLU A 558 9.02 -23.45 -32.94
C GLU A 558 10.04 -22.50 -32.29
N GLU A 559 11.01 -22.03 -33.08
CA GLU A 559 12.03 -21.09 -32.62
C GLU A 559 11.39 -19.75 -32.20
N LYS A 560 10.49 -19.20 -33.03
CA LYS A 560 9.85 -17.90 -32.80
C LYS A 560 8.38 -18.06 -32.41
N LEU A 561 7.93 -17.26 -31.44
CA LEU A 561 6.54 -17.25 -30.99
C LEU A 561 5.57 -16.87 -32.13
N SER A 562 6.00 -15.98 -33.03
CA SER A 562 5.27 -15.60 -34.25
C SER A 562 4.79 -16.80 -35.07
N ASN A 563 5.62 -17.82 -35.22
CA ASN A 563 5.29 -19.03 -36.00
C ASN A 563 4.20 -19.84 -35.31
N SER A 564 4.24 -19.89 -33.97
CA SER A 564 3.25 -20.60 -33.18
C SER A 564 1.89 -19.91 -33.20
N LEU A 565 1.86 -18.58 -33.22
CA LEU A 565 0.66 -17.74 -33.13
C LEU A 565 -0.12 -17.61 -34.45
N SER A 566 0.52 -17.73 -35.61
CA SER A 566 -0.08 -17.46 -36.92
C SER A 566 -1.32 -18.32 -37.23
N ASP A 567 -1.39 -19.54 -36.68
CA ASP A 567 -2.52 -20.47 -36.85
C ASP A 567 -3.10 -20.95 -35.49
N SER A 568 -3.14 -20.05 -34.51
CA SER A 568 -3.67 -20.34 -33.17
C SER A 568 -5.01 -19.63 -32.92
N LEU A 569 -5.91 -20.29 -32.17
CA LEU A 569 -7.16 -19.69 -31.68
C LEU A 569 -6.88 -18.68 -30.56
N ALA A 570 -5.94 -19.01 -29.67
CA ALA A 570 -5.67 -18.22 -28.48
C ALA A 570 -4.24 -18.34 -27.96
N LEU A 571 -3.78 -17.28 -27.28
CA LEU A 571 -2.67 -17.30 -26.34
C LEU A 571 -3.20 -17.20 -24.91
N ILE A 572 -2.68 -18.04 -24.01
CA ILE A 572 -2.85 -17.95 -22.57
C ILE A 572 -1.48 -17.71 -21.94
N ALA A 573 -1.36 -16.65 -21.16
CA ALA A 573 -0.13 -16.32 -20.45
C ALA A 573 -0.45 -15.66 -19.10
N VAL A 574 0.50 -15.64 -18.17
CA VAL A 574 0.30 -14.96 -16.88
C VAL A 574 0.38 -13.46 -17.08
N ASN A 575 1.58 -12.89 -17.15
CA ASN A 575 1.80 -11.44 -17.31
C ASN A 575 3.10 -11.11 -18.07
N SER A 576 3.53 -12.05 -18.90
CA SER A 576 4.73 -11.98 -19.72
C SER A 576 4.64 -10.96 -20.86
N THR A 577 5.79 -10.46 -21.31
CA THR A 577 5.92 -9.62 -22.52
C THR A 577 5.46 -10.31 -23.80
N VAL A 578 5.35 -11.65 -23.81
CA VAL A 578 4.76 -12.41 -24.93
C VAL A 578 3.31 -11.99 -25.22
N ILE A 579 2.59 -11.45 -24.23
CA ILE A 579 1.27 -10.87 -24.43
C ILE A 579 1.32 -9.68 -25.38
N ILE A 580 2.36 -8.85 -25.30
CA ILE A 580 2.54 -7.67 -26.16
C ILE A 580 2.87 -8.11 -27.58
N GLU A 581 3.73 -9.11 -27.77
CA GLU A 581 4.03 -9.69 -29.09
C GLU A 581 2.76 -10.27 -29.74
N ALA A 582 1.93 -10.97 -28.95
CA ALA A 582 0.70 -11.57 -29.43
C ALA A 582 -0.38 -10.57 -29.87
N MET A 583 -0.32 -9.31 -29.42
CA MET A 583 -1.29 -8.28 -29.83
C MET A 583 -1.25 -8.01 -31.34
N GLN A 584 -0.14 -8.31 -32.01
CA GLN A 584 0.03 -8.15 -33.47
C GLN A 584 -0.63 -9.26 -34.27
N TYR A 585 -1.11 -10.33 -33.61
CA TYR A 585 -1.69 -11.50 -34.25
C TYR A 585 -3.20 -11.59 -34.01
N PRO A 586 -3.95 -12.19 -34.96
CA PRO A 586 -5.39 -12.37 -34.84
C PRO A 586 -5.71 -13.54 -33.91
N VAL A 587 -5.39 -13.42 -32.62
CA VAL A 587 -5.68 -14.45 -31.60
C VAL A 587 -6.43 -13.86 -30.42
N ASN A 588 -7.24 -14.68 -29.74
CA ASN A 588 -7.72 -14.35 -28.40
C ASN A 588 -6.54 -14.34 -27.43
N ILE A 589 -6.46 -13.36 -26.53
CA ILE A 589 -5.36 -13.27 -25.56
C ILE A 589 -5.96 -13.30 -24.16
N TYR A 590 -5.60 -14.31 -23.38
CA TYR A 590 -6.03 -14.48 -21.99
C TYR A 590 -4.87 -14.21 -21.06
N SER A 591 -5.05 -13.27 -20.13
CA SER A 591 -4.06 -12.97 -19.10
C SER A 591 -4.49 -13.50 -17.74
N LEU A 592 -3.63 -14.31 -17.12
CA LEU A 592 -3.87 -14.93 -15.80
C LEU A 592 -3.26 -14.13 -14.65
N GLY A 593 -2.46 -13.12 -14.94
CA GLY A 593 -1.81 -12.25 -13.96
C GLY A 593 -2.10 -10.78 -14.21
N TYR A 594 -1.73 -9.95 -13.26
CA TYR A 594 -1.76 -8.51 -13.41
C TYR A 594 -0.54 -8.03 -14.21
N GLY A 595 -0.78 -7.10 -15.13
CA GLY A 595 0.23 -6.49 -16.00
C GLY A 595 -0.26 -5.17 -16.59
N ILE A 596 0.55 -4.53 -17.43
CA ILE A 596 0.28 -3.19 -17.98
C ILE A 596 -0.92 -3.12 -18.96
N PHE A 597 -1.35 -4.27 -19.47
CA PHE A 597 -2.46 -4.42 -20.42
C PHE A 597 -3.86 -4.46 -19.74
N GLN A 598 -3.92 -4.37 -18.41
CA GLN A 598 -5.17 -4.37 -17.65
C GLN A 598 -6.04 -3.13 -17.95
N ASN A 599 -7.36 -3.28 -17.92
CA ASN A 599 -8.35 -2.22 -18.07
C ASN A 599 -8.25 -1.46 -19.41
N LYS A 600 -7.74 -2.12 -20.47
CA LYS A 600 -7.62 -1.54 -21.81
C LYS A 600 -8.59 -2.11 -22.82
N GLY A 601 -9.31 -3.19 -22.50
CA GLY A 601 -10.13 -3.90 -23.49
C GLY A 601 -9.32 -4.46 -24.66
N ILE A 602 -8.08 -4.93 -24.41
CA ILE A 602 -7.18 -5.50 -25.44
C ILE A 602 -6.86 -6.99 -25.21
N VAL A 603 -7.15 -7.48 -23.99
CA VAL A 603 -7.02 -8.88 -23.56
C VAL A 603 -8.24 -9.29 -22.74
N VAL A 604 -8.48 -10.59 -22.63
CA VAL A 604 -9.44 -11.17 -21.69
C VAL A 604 -8.74 -11.39 -20.36
N GLU A 605 -9.20 -10.69 -19.32
CA GLU A 605 -8.61 -10.75 -17.98
C GLU A 605 -9.16 -11.97 -17.21
N CYS A 606 -8.26 -12.85 -16.78
CA CYS A 606 -8.55 -14.13 -16.10
C CYS A 606 -7.74 -14.30 -14.82
N HIS A 607 -7.35 -13.19 -14.17
CA HIS A 607 -6.54 -13.21 -12.94
C HIS A 607 -7.25 -13.83 -11.72
N ASP A 608 -8.57 -14.00 -11.77
CA ASP A 608 -9.39 -14.69 -10.79
C ASP A 608 -9.53 -16.21 -11.05
N GLY A 609 -8.96 -16.71 -12.16
CA GLY A 609 -8.97 -18.13 -12.53
C GLY A 609 -10.19 -18.56 -13.34
N ASN A 610 -11.13 -17.66 -13.67
CA ASN A 610 -12.38 -17.98 -14.34
C ASN A 610 -12.27 -18.02 -15.87
N ILE A 611 -11.21 -18.65 -16.40
CA ILE A 611 -11.01 -18.73 -17.86
C ILE A 611 -12.13 -19.50 -18.57
N LYS A 612 -12.71 -20.51 -17.92
CA LYS A 612 -13.81 -21.32 -18.48
C LYS A 612 -15.05 -20.49 -18.80
N GLU A 613 -15.39 -19.54 -17.94
CA GLU A 613 -16.58 -18.68 -18.11
C GLU A 613 -16.36 -17.57 -19.14
N ARG A 614 -15.10 -17.19 -19.37
CA ARG A 614 -14.71 -16.14 -20.33
C ARG A 614 -14.18 -16.70 -21.65
N TRP A 615 -14.28 -18.00 -21.86
CA TRP A 615 -13.75 -18.67 -23.05
C TRP A 615 -14.57 -18.31 -24.30
N LEU A 616 -13.89 -17.87 -25.35
CA LEU A 616 -14.46 -17.50 -26.63
C LEU A 616 -14.15 -18.58 -27.68
N SER A 617 -15.19 -19.06 -28.35
CA SER A 617 -15.07 -20.08 -29.42
C SER A 617 -14.60 -19.50 -30.75
N ASN A 618 -14.85 -18.21 -30.98
CA ASN A 618 -14.37 -17.45 -32.13
C ASN A 618 -13.26 -16.49 -31.71
N ILE A 619 -12.53 -15.95 -32.68
CA ILE A 619 -11.47 -14.98 -32.43
C ILE A 619 -12.10 -13.58 -32.35
N HIS A 620 -11.98 -12.93 -31.19
CA HIS A 620 -12.45 -11.56 -30.93
C HIS A 620 -11.24 -10.63 -30.86
N ILE A 621 -11.13 -9.71 -31.81
CA ILE A 621 -9.95 -8.84 -31.93
C ILE A 621 -10.40 -7.38 -31.80
N PRO A 622 -10.08 -6.73 -30.68
CA PRO A 622 -10.16 -5.29 -30.56
C PRO A 622 -8.95 -4.63 -31.27
N LYS A 623 -8.85 -4.82 -32.60
CA LYS A 623 -7.64 -4.51 -33.39
C LYS A 623 -7.19 -3.05 -33.21
N LYS A 624 -8.12 -2.11 -33.38
CA LYS A 624 -7.86 -0.69 -33.22
C LYS A 624 -7.29 -0.36 -31.83
N ARG A 625 -7.84 -0.95 -30.77
CA ARG A 625 -7.37 -0.74 -29.39
C ARG A 625 -5.97 -1.34 -29.17
N ARG A 626 -5.70 -2.53 -29.72
CA ARG A 626 -4.37 -3.15 -29.68
C ARG A 626 -3.33 -2.29 -30.38
N ASP A 627 -3.62 -1.83 -31.59
CA ASP A 627 -2.71 -0.98 -32.38
C ASP A 627 -2.39 0.34 -31.65
N ILE A 628 -3.41 1.02 -31.13
CA ILE A 628 -3.25 2.24 -30.33
C ILE A 628 -2.38 1.99 -29.09
N PHE A 629 -2.60 0.89 -28.37
CA PHE A 629 -1.81 0.56 -27.19
C PHE A 629 -0.34 0.26 -27.54
N LEU A 630 -0.08 -0.45 -28.64
CA LEU A 630 1.28 -0.74 -29.11
C LEU A 630 2.01 0.54 -29.52
N GLU A 631 1.35 1.45 -30.24
CA GLU A 631 1.93 2.76 -30.58
C GLU A 631 2.21 3.60 -29.33
N TYR A 632 1.29 3.60 -28.36
CA TYR A 632 1.52 4.23 -27.06
C TYR A 632 2.76 3.67 -26.38
N LEU A 633 2.93 2.34 -26.31
CA LEU A 633 4.13 1.76 -25.68
C LEU A 633 5.43 2.17 -26.39
N LYS A 634 5.43 2.29 -27.72
CA LYS A 634 6.60 2.73 -28.51
C LYS A 634 7.03 4.15 -28.16
N ILE A 635 6.08 5.08 -28.06
CA ILE A 635 6.37 6.49 -27.72
C ILE A 635 6.58 6.70 -26.21
N ARG A 636 6.16 5.74 -25.38
CA ARG A 636 6.24 5.81 -23.91
C ARG A 636 7.55 5.23 -23.34
N GLN A 637 8.24 4.41 -24.11
CA GLN A 637 9.62 3.97 -23.82
C GLN A 637 10.64 4.96 -24.38
N LEU A 638 11.86 4.90 -23.88
CA LEU A 638 12.98 5.75 -24.25
C LEU A 638 14.06 4.91 -24.95
N PRO A 639 14.34 5.16 -26.25
CA PRO A 639 15.51 4.59 -26.92
C PRO A 639 16.77 5.31 -26.44
N VAL A 640 17.58 4.63 -25.63
CA VAL A 640 18.70 5.26 -24.90
C VAL A 640 19.80 5.76 -25.84
N SER A 641 20.02 5.07 -26.97
CA SER A 641 20.96 5.51 -28.01
C SER A 641 20.57 6.83 -28.64
N ASP A 642 19.28 7.02 -28.93
CA ASP A 642 18.81 8.13 -29.75
C ASP A 642 18.83 9.44 -28.96
N ILE A 643 18.46 9.39 -27.67
CA ILE A 643 18.58 10.56 -26.77
C ILE A 643 20.04 10.95 -26.57
N TYR A 644 20.95 9.98 -26.50
CA TYR A 644 22.37 10.23 -26.37
C TYR A 644 22.94 10.89 -27.63
N ASP A 645 22.65 10.32 -28.81
CA ASP A 645 23.18 10.80 -30.10
C ASP A 645 22.67 12.21 -30.45
N LYS A 646 21.43 12.53 -30.08
CA LYS A 646 20.88 13.90 -30.23
C LYS A 646 21.46 14.90 -29.23
N GLY A 647 21.85 14.46 -28.03
CA GLY A 647 22.38 15.32 -26.97
C GLY A 647 21.34 16.23 -26.28
N HIS A 648 20.06 16.15 -26.66
CA HIS A 648 18.95 16.89 -26.06
C HIS A 648 17.70 16.00 -25.99
N TRP A 649 16.72 16.39 -25.18
CA TRP A 649 15.54 15.59 -24.91
C TRP A 649 14.35 15.88 -25.84
N ASP A 650 14.37 16.94 -26.66
CA ASP A 650 13.27 17.23 -27.61
C ASP A 650 12.90 16.02 -28.47
N GLY A 651 11.60 15.74 -28.55
CA GLY A 651 11.01 14.57 -29.21
C GLY A 651 10.86 13.34 -28.31
N PHE A 652 11.29 13.39 -27.05
CA PHE A 652 11.12 12.32 -26.04
C PHE A 652 10.24 12.74 -24.85
N GLU A 653 9.44 13.80 -25.02
CA GLU A 653 8.65 14.41 -23.95
C GLU A 653 7.73 13.39 -23.27
N ILE A 654 7.08 12.53 -24.04
CA ILE A 654 6.14 11.52 -23.53
C ILE A 654 6.88 10.43 -22.74
N SER A 655 8.06 9.99 -23.21
CA SER A 655 8.89 9.00 -22.51
C SER A 655 9.43 9.54 -21.17
N LEU A 656 9.69 10.85 -21.10
CA LEU A 656 10.24 11.54 -19.93
C LEU A 656 9.19 12.13 -19.00
N TYR A 657 7.95 12.28 -19.46
CA TYR A 657 6.84 12.78 -18.65
C TYR A 657 6.65 12.07 -17.29
N PRO A 658 6.96 10.78 -17.09
CA PRO A 658 6.85 10.16 -15.78
C PRO A 658 7.79 10.76 -14.72
N LEU A 659 8.90 11.38 -15.13
CA LEU A 659 9.75 12.15 -14.23
C LEU A 659 8.97 13.36 -13.70
N ILE A 660 8.21 14.01 -14.57
CA ILE A 660 7.34 15.14 -14.24
C ILE A 660 6.18 14.69 -13.34
N GLU A 661 5.54 13.55 -13.66
CA GLU A 661 4.50 12.98 -12.78
C GLU A 661 5.05 12.67 -11.37
N ALA A 662 6.31 12.20 -11.26
CA ALA A 662 6.97 12.00 -9.97
C ALA A 662 7.21 13.33 -9.23
N ILE A 663 7.67 14.37 -9.93
CA ILE A 663 7.86 15.73 -9.36
C ILE A 663 6.54 16.32 -8.87
N MET A 664 5.46 16.13 -9.63
CA MET A 664 4.12 16.61 -9.29
C MET A 664 3.48 15.84 -8.12
N ASN A 665 3.97 14.63 -7.81
CA ASN A 665 3.41 13.73 -6.80
C ASN A 665 4.51 13.13 -5.90
N PRO A 666 5.26 13.96 -5.14
CA PRO A 666 6.32 13.46 -4.29
C PRO A 666 5.75 12.57 -3.17
N PRO A 667 6.47 11.52 -2.76
CA PRO A 667 6.05 10.65 -1.67
C PRO A 667 5.90 11.47 -0.38
N THR A 668 4.85 11.21 0.40
CA THR A 668 4.65 11.86 1.71
C THR A 668 5.65 11.34 2.74
N GLN A 669 6.28 12.26 3.48
CA GLN A 669 7.25 11.93 4.52
C GLN A 669 6.57 11.07 5.60
N ARG A 670 6.97 9.80 5.69
CA ARG A 670 6.49 8.91 6.74
C ARG A 670 7.19 9.29 8.04
N LYS A 671 6.53 10.08 8.90
CA LYS A 671 6.93 10.15 10.32
C LYS A 671 6.92 8.71 10.84
N LYS A 672 8.00 8.25 11.50
CA LYS A 672 8.03 6.98 12.27
C LYS A 672 6.92 7.02 13.33
N GLN A 673 5.70 6.69 12.92
CA GLN A 673 4.57 6.49 13.81
C GLN A 673 4.78 5.15 14.51
N LEU A 674 4.70 5.17 15.84
CA LEU A 674 4.40 3.96 16.62
C LEU A 674 3.18 3.27 16.00
N PRO A 675 3.12 1.92 15.96
CA PRO A 675 2.11 1.20 15.20
C PRO A 675 0.70 1.52 15.69
N SER A 676 0.06 2.48 15.03
CA SER A 676 -1.39 2.61 14.92
C SER A 676 -1.85 1.66 13.82
N GLN A 677 -2.94 0.95 14.10
CA GLN A 677 -3.57 -0.03 13.21
C GLN A 677 -3.68 0.52 11.78
N GLU A 678 -3.08 -0.18 10.82
CA GLU A 678 -3.20 0.11 9.40
C GLU A 678 -4.68 0.09 8.98
N GLN A 679 -5.17 1.23 8.52
CA GLN A 679 -6.38 1.31 7.70
C GLN A 679 -6.03 0.76 6.31
N GLN A 680 -6.65 -0.36 5.95
CA GLN A 680 -6.65 -0.87 4.59
C GLN A 680 -7.46 0.06 3.66
N PRO A 681 -7.10 0.18 2.36
CA PRO A 681 -7.88 0.95 1.39
C PRO A 681 -9.26 0.29 1.17
N PRO A 682 -10.28 1.06 0.76
CA PRO A 682 -11.63 0.55 0.59
C PRO A 682 -11.68 -0.42 -0.60
N MET A 683 -11.82 -1.71 -0.30
CA MET A 683 -12.28 -2.70 -1.28
C MET A 683 -13.77 -2.47 -1.54
N ASN A 684 -14.13 -2.22 -2.80
CA ASN A 684 -15.49 -2.34 -3.30
C ASN A 684 -15.98 -3.78 -3.10
N TYR A 685 -16.65 -4.04 -1.99
CA TYR A 685 -17.48 -5.23 -1.84
C TYR A 685 -18.79 -4.99 -2.59
N ILE A 686 -18.98 -5.69 -3.71
CA ILE A 686 -20.31 -6.08 -4.15
C ILE A 686 -20.97 -6.73 -2.93
N LYS A 687 -22.04 -6.12 -2.41
CA LYS A 687 -22.90 -6.71 -1.38
C LYS A 687 -23.58 -7.93 -2.00
N THR A 688 -22.91 -9.07 -2.00
CA THR A 688 -23.60 -10.35 -1.88
C THR A 688 -24.00 -10.48 -0.42
N THR A 689 -25.30 -10.47 -0.19
CA THR A 689 -25.92 -10.76 1.10
C THR A 689 -25.25 -11.99 1.73
N PRO A 690 -24.76 -11.93 2.98
CA PRO A 690 -24.21 -13.11 3.64
C PRO A 690 -25.30 -14.17 3.75
N PRO A 691 -25.02 -15.45 3.45
CA PRO A 691 -25.96 -16.52 3.75
C PRO A 691 -26.14 -16.60 5.26
N HIS A 692 -27.40 -16.49 5.69
CA HIS A 692 -27.96 -16.89 6.98
C HIS A 692 -27.04 -16.86 8.22
N ILE A 693 -27.37 -15.91 9.10
CA ILE A 693 -27.11 -15.90 10.55
C ILE A 693 -27.00 -17.32 11.15
N PRO A 694 -25.93 -17.66 11.90
CA PRO A 694 -25.90 -18.89 12.67
C PRO A 694 -27.00 -18.83 13.73
N ASN A 695 -27.95 -19.76 13.58
CA ASN A 695 -28.98 -20.18 14.51
C ASN A 695 -28.80 -19.65 15.95
N LYS A 696 -29.79 -18.90 16.50
CA LYS A 696 -29.82 -18.39 17.89
C LYS A 696 -29.46 -19.45 18.96
N LYS A 697 -29.61 -20.74 18.64
CA LYS A 697 -29.14 -21.88 19.47
C LYS A 697 -27.61 -21.92 19.65
N ILE A 698 -26.80 -21.58 18.65
CA ILE A 698 -25.33 -21.58 18.68
C ILE A 698 -24.80 -20.45 19.56
N LEU A 699 -25.40 -19.25 19.49
CA LEU A 699 -25.07 -18.12 20.37
C LEU A 699 -25.46 -18.37 21.84
N LYS A 700 -26.50 -19.18 22.10
CA LYS A 700 -26.86 -19.64 23.45
C LYS A 700 -25.87 -20.68 24.02
N LEU A 701 -25.28 -21.52 23.16
CA LEU A 701 -24.28 -22.53 23.53
C LEU A 701 -22.90 -21.91 23.89
N ILE A 702 -22.61 -20.74 23.36
CA ILE A 702 -21.36 -19.98 23.56
C ILE A 702 -21.24 -19.36 24.96
N LYS A 703 -22.36 -19.08 25.66
CA LYS A 703 -22.33 -18.50 27.02
C LYS A 703 -21.90 -19.47 28.13
N SER A 704 -21.86 -20.78 27.86
CA SER A 704 -21.48 -21.81 28.85
C SER A 704 -20.63 -22.92 28.22
N PRO A 705 -19.31 -22.73 28.02
CA PRO A 705 -18.42 -23.69 27.36
C PRO A 705 -18.43 -25.11 27.98
N LYS A 706 -18.62 -25.22 29.30
CA LYS A 706 -18.79 -26.50 30.01
C LYS A 706 -20.01 -27.29 29.53
N LYS A 707 -21.15 -26.61 29.32
CA LYS A 707 -22.40 -27.21 28.85
C LYS A 707 -22.29 -27.66 27.39
N PHE A 708 -21.58 -26.89 26.55
CA PHE A 708 -21.32 -27.24 25.14
C PHE A 708 -20.45 -28.51 25.01
N ALA A 709 -19.38 -28.64 25.80
CA ALA A 709 -18.56 -29.84 25.81
C ALA A 709 -19.31 -31.08 26.33
N GLN A 710 -20.16 -30.91 27.36
CA GLN A 710 -21.03 -31.97 27.88
C GLN A 710 -22.11 -32.39 26.87
N ASP A 711 -22.78 -31.45 26.21
CA ASP A 711 -23.80 -31.74 25.17
C ASP A 711 -23.19 -32.47 23.95
N MET A 712 -21.94 -32.14 23.57
CA MET A 712 -21.20 -32.84 22.51
C MET A 712 -20.77 -34.26 22.91
N LEU A 713 -20.43 -34.49 24.17
CA LEU A 713 -20.09 -35.82 24.68
C LEU A 713 -21.33 -36.71 24.83
N LEU A 714 -22.49 -36.13 25.15
CA LEU A 714 -23.75 -36.83 25.40
C LEU A 714 -24.59 -37.10 24.14
N LYS A 715 -24.37 -36.37 23.04
CA LYS A 715 -25.09 -36.58 21.77
C LYS A 715 -24.11 -36.79 20.61
N LYS A 716 -23.85 -38.05 20.24
CA LYS A 716 -23.21 -38.43 18.96
C LYS A 716 -24.04 -37.90 17.78
N ASN A 717 -23.83 -36.64 17.39
CA ASN A 717 -24.57 -36.03 16.29
C ASN A 717 -23.61 -35.65 15.16
N LYS A 718 -23.56 -36.46 14.10
CA LYS A 718 -22.69 -36.29 12.92
C LYS A 718 -22.70 -34.86 12.35
N LYS A 719 -23.84 -34.17 12.44
CA LYS A 719 -24.02 -32.79 11.95
C LYS A 719 -23.12 -31.77 12.66
N ASN A 720 -22.86 -31.95 13.96
CA ASN A 720 -22.01 -31.03 14.73
C ASN A 720 -20.51 -31.28 14.49
N GLU A 721 -20.11 -32.52 14.20
CA GLU A 721 -18.72 -32.84 13.79
C GLU A 721 -18.38 -32.17 12.45
N ILE A 722 -19.32 -32.15 11.50
CA ILE A 722 -19.17 -31.51 10.19
C ILE A 722 -18.99 -30.00 10.34
N ILE A 723 -19.77 -29.34 11.22
CA ILE A 723 -19.67 -27.90 11.47
C ILE A 723 -18.30 -27.50 12.06
N LEU A 724 -17.79 -28.28 13.02
CA LEU A 724 -16.46 -28.03 13.60
C LEU A 724 -15.30 -28.37 12.64
N ARG A 725 -15.46 -29.40 11.81
CA ARG A 725 -14.45 -29.77 10.79
C ARG A 725 -14.39 -28.77 9.64
N LEU A 726 -15.52 -28.20 9.22
CA LEU A 726 -15.61 -27.39 8.00
C LEU A 726 -15.54 -25.87 8.23
N ASN A 727 -15.83 -25.37 9.44
CA ASN A 727 -15.94 -23.93 9.66
C ASN A 727 -14.64 -23.32 10.23
N LYS A 728 -13.73 -22.91 9.34
CA LYS A 728 -12.49 -22.19 9.66
C LYS A 728 -12.73 -20.89 10.45
N ASN A 729 -13.86 -20.22 10.23
CA ASN A 729 -14.23 -18.99 10.95
C ASN A 729 -14.61 -19.28 12.41
N PHE A 730 -15.27 -20.41 12.69
CA PHE A 730 -15.57 -20.83 14.06
C PHE A 730 -14.29 -21.16 14.84
N ASN A 731 -13.33 -21.85 14.21
CA ASN A 731 -12.04 -22.18 14.83
C ASN A 731 -11.20 -20.92 15.11
N ASN A 732 -11.20 -19.98 14.17
CA ASN A 732 -10.55 -18.68 14.34
C ASN A 732 -11.21 -17.84 15.43
N TRP A 733 -12.53 -17.89 15.57
CA TRP A 733 -13.29 -17.19 16.60
C TRP A 733 -13.08 -17.80 18.01
N LEU A 734 -13.12 -19.13 18.13
CA LEU A 734 -12.83 -19.81 19.40
C LEU A 734 -11.39 -19.50 19.87
N PHE A 735 -10.45 -19.43 18.92
CA PHE A 735 -9.09 -18.99 19.18
C PHE A 735 -9.01 -17.51 19.58
N SER A 736 -9.71 -16.62 18.86
CA SER A 736 -9.69 -15.16 19.09
C SER A 736 -10.24 -14.75 20.45
N ASP A 737 -11.23 -15.48 20.96
CA ASP A 737 -11.95 -15.07 22.17
C ASP A 737 -11.45 -15.78 23.44
N THR A 738 -10.84 -16.98 23.29
CA THR A 738 -10.47 -17.80 24.46
C THR A 738 -8.96 -17.80 24.74
N ILE A 739 -8.14 -17.97 23.70
CA ILE A 739 -6.68 -18.17 23.85
C ILE A 739 -5.90 -16.92 23.44
N ARG A 740 -6.25 -16.29 22.30
CA ARG A 740 -5.58 -15.08 21.79
C ARG A 740 -5.56 -13.92 22.78
N PRO A 741 -6.59 -13.63 23.60
CA PRO A 741 -6.55 -12.53 24.56
C PRO A 741 -5.58 -12.79 25.71
N LEU A 742 -5.40 -14.07 26.10
CA LEU A 742 -4.44 -14.46 27.13
C LEU A 742 -3.00 -14.39 26.60
N ILE A 743 -2.77 -14.82 25.36
CA ILE A 743 -1.48 -14.65 24.68
C ILE A 743 -1.14 -13.17 24.53
N ALA A 744 -2.10 -12.34 24.09
CA ALA A 744 -1.92 -10.89 23.93
C ALA A 744 -1.67 -10.17 25.27
N LYS A 745 -2.35 -10.59 26.35
CA LYS A 745 -2.13 -10.10 27.72
C LYS A 745 -0.94 -10.76 28.43
N ARG A 746 -0.18 -11.61 27.73
CA ARG A 746 1.01 -12.33 28.25
C ARG A 746 0.73 -13.14 29.53
N LYS A 747 -0.45 -13.74 29.59
CA LYS A 747 -0.94 -14.60 30.67
C LYS A 747 -0.70 -16.06 30.33
N PHE A 748 0.54 -16.52 30.50
CA PHE A 748 0.99 -17.85 30.02
C PHE A 748 0.94 -18.97 31.09
N GLY A 749 0.60 -18.63 32.33
CA GLY A 749 0.53 -19.55 33.48
C GLY A 749 -0.79 -20.31 33.63
N SER A 750 -1.30 -20.44 34.86
CA SER A 750 -2.52 -21.19 35.20
C SER A 750 -3.78 -20.73 34.45
N GLU A 751 -3.83 -19.46 34.05
CA GLU A 751 -4.93 -18.88 33.29
C GLU A 751 -5.04 -19.47 31.88
N LEU A 752 -3.90 -19.68 31.20
CA LEU A 752 -3.85 -20.33 29.89
C LEU A 752 -4.22 -21.81 29.99
N ASP A 753 -3.74 -22.50 31.03
CA ASP A 753 -4.06 -23.91 31.29
C ASP A 753 -5.56 -24.09 31.57
N ASN A 754 -6.16 -23.19 32.34
CA ASN A 754 -7.60 -23.21 32.63
C ASN A 754 -8.45 -22.90 31.39
N ALA A 755 -7.99 -22.01 30.50
CA ALA A 755 -8.66 -21.73 29.23
C ALA A 755 -8.58 -22.94 28.30
N TYR A 756 -7.40 -23.56 28.16
CA TYR A 756 -7.23 -24.74 27.32
C TYR A 756 -8.04 -25.94 27.84
N LYS A 757 -8.09 -26.18 29.16
CA LYS A 757 -8.93 -27.24 29.76
C LYS A 757 -10.41 -27.15 29.34
N ARG A 758 -10.94 -25.95 29.10
CA ARG A 758 -12.35 -25.75 28.67
C ARG A 758 -12.58 -26.19 27.23
N VAL A 759 -11.56 -26.16 26.38
CA VAL A 759 -11.64 -26.49 24.95
C VAL A 759 -10.95 -27.81 24.57
N LYS A 760 -10.19 -28.43 25.49
CA LYS A 760 -9.52 -29.73 25.29
C LYS A 760 -10.44 -30.83 24.73
N PRO A 761 -11.72 -30.98 25.15
CA PRO A 761 -12.60 -32.04 24.64
C PRO A 761 -12.87 -32.02 23.12
N ILE A 762 -12.68 -30.88 22.44
CA ILE A 762 -12.93 -30.73 21.00
C ILE A 762 -11.63 -30.73 20.15
N GLU A 763 -10.48 -31.07 20.75
CA GLU A 763 -9.17 -31.07 20.08
C GLU A 763 -9.12 -31.96 18.83
N LYS A 764 -9.85 -33.08 18.83
CA LYS A 764 -9.95 -34.00 17.68
C LYS A 764 -10.55 -33.36 16.42
N TYR A 765 -11.32 -32.28 16.56
CA TYR A 765 -11.94 -31.56 15.45
C TYR A 765 -11.15 -30.32 15.04
N THR A 766 -10.25 -29.83 15.90
CA THR A 766 -9.62 -28.51 15.79
C THR A 766 -8.14 -28.53 16.24
N PRO A 767 -7.28 -29.36 15.61
CA PRO A 767 -5.91 -29.60 16.09
C PRO A 767 -5.05 -28.32 16.14
N THR A 768 -5.39 -27.29 15.36
CA THR A 768 -4.73 -25.97 15.40
C THR A 768 -4.80 -25.30 16.77
N LEU A 769 -5.90 -25.45 17.52
CA LEU A 769 -6.03 -24.88 18.87
C LEU A 769 -5.04 -25.52 19.85
N SER A 770 -4.96 -26.86 19.82
CA SER A 770 -4.01 -27.63 20.61
C SER A 770 -2.57 -27.30 20.23
N TYR A 771 -2.28 -27.20 18.93
CA TYR A 771 -0.98 -26.74 18.45
C TYR A 771 -0.62 -25.37 19.01
N LEU A 772 -1.52 -24.37 18.97
CA LEU A 772 -1.23 -23.02 19.46
C LEU A 772 -0.98 -22.99 20.97
N TYR A 773 -1.76 -23.75 21.75
CA TYR A 773 -1.53 -23.93 23.18
C TYR A 773 -0.17 -24.58 23.46
N TYR A 774 0.08 -25.75 22.87
CA TYR A 774 1.31 -26.51 23.10
C TYR A 774 2.54 -25.77 22.61
N ARG A 775 2.49 -25.12 21.45
CA ARG A 775 3.58 -24.27 20.96
C ARG A 775 3.87 -23.10 21.89
N THR A 776 2.84 -22.44 22.41
CA THR A 776 3.02 -21.34 23.37
C THR A 776 3.67 -21.83 24.65
N LYS A 777 3.17 -22.93 25.22
CA LYS A 777 3.75 -23.53 26.42
C LYS A 777 5.18 -24.04 26.18
N TRP A 778 5.45 -24.61 25.00
CA TRP A 778 6.75 -25.10 24.59
C TRP A 778 7.79 -23.97 24.54
N ILE A 779 7.47 -22.87 23.85
CA ILE A 779 8.34 -21.69 23.78
C ILE A 779 8.70 -21.22 25.19
N TYR A 780 7.70 -20.93 26.03
CA TYR A 780 7.94 -20.25 27.30
C TYR A 780 8.34 -21.14 28.49
N PHE A 781 7.86 -22.39 28.55
CA PHE A 781 8.06 -23.29 29.69
C PHE A 781 8.80 -24.59 29.33
N GLY A 782 9.04 -24.83 28.04
CA GLY A 782 9.67 -26.03 27.54
C GLY A 782 8.73 -27.22 27.40
N ILE A 783 9.34 -28.37 27.18
CA ILE A 783 8.64 -29.60 26.81
C ILE A 783 7.95 -30.25 28.01
N ASN A 784 6.77 -30.82 27.73
CA ASN A 784 6.08 -31.73 28.64
C ASN A 784 5.58 -32.98 27.90
N LYS A 785 5.20 -34.01 28.67
CA LYS A 785 4.75 -35.30 28.13
C LYS A 785 3.51 -35.18 27.22
N GLU A 786 2.59 -34.27 27.54
CA GLU A 786 1.37 -34.06 26.73
C GLU A 786 1.68 -33.46 25.36
N MET A 787 2.68 -32.58 25.25
CA MET A 787 3.13 -32.03 23.96
C MET A 787 3.69 -33.11 23.05
N VAL A 788 4.51 -34.02 23.59
CA VAL A 788 5.08 -35.14 22.84
C VAL A 788 3.97 -36.07 22.36
N LYS A 789 3.00 -36.39 23.24
CA LYS A 789 1.82 -37.19 22.89
C LYS A 789 1.00 -36.52 21.77
N PHE A 790 0.81 -35.20 21.84
CA PHE A 790 0.14 -34.45 20.79
C PHE A 790 0.93 -34.49 19.48
N ALA A 791 2.24 -34.25 19.50
CA ALA A 791 3.10 -34.24 18.31
C ALA A 791 3.06 -35.57 17.53
N LYS A 792 2.99 -36.70 18.24
CA LYS A 792 2.87 -38.06 17.66
C LYS A 792 1.44 -38.46 17.28
N SER A 793 0.43 -37.64 17.59
CA SER A 793 -0.96 -38.00 17.37
C SER A 793 -1.32 -37.94 15.88
N PRO A 794 -2.11 -38.90 15.34
CA PRO A 794 -2.56 -38.87 13.95
C PRO A 794 -3.28 -37.59 13.54
N ILE A 795 -3.88 -36.85 14.50
CA ILE A 795 -4.59 -35.60 14.24
C ILE A 795 -3.68 -34.47 13.75
N THR A 796 -2.36 -34.55 13.99
CA THR A 796 -1.39 -33.53 13.56
C THR A 796 -1.17 -33.52 12.05
N ALA A 797 -1.55 -34.59 11.35
CA ALA A 797 -1.54 -34.63 9.89
C ALA A 797 -2.43 -33.54 9.25
N ASN A 798 -3.42 -33.04 9.99
CA ASN A 798 -4.33 -31.97 9.57
C ASN A 798 -3.77 -30.55 9.81
N LEU A 799 -2.58 -30.42 10.42
CA LEU A 799 -1.92 -29.13 10.63
C LEU A 799 -1.18 -28.69 9.35
N THR A 800 -0.85 -27.41 9.24
CA THR A 800 -0.04 -26.92 8.11
C THR A 800 1.40 -27.44 8.20
N ILE A 801 2.15 -27.40 7.08
CA ILE A 801 3.54 -27.85 7.05
C ILE A 801 4.42 -27.09 8.05
N ASP A 802 4.26 -25.76 8.16
CA ASP A 802 4.95 -24.95 9.18
C ASP A 802 4.68 -25.43 10.60
N GLN A 803 3.43 -25.83 10.87
CA GLN A 803 2.99 -26.27 12.19
C GLN A 803 3.52 -27.68 12.50
N GLN A 804 3.51 -28.57 11.51
CA GLN A 804 4.12 -29.90 11.60
C GLN A 804 5.63 -29.81 11.80
N PHE A 805 6.30 -28.84 11.18
CA PHE A 805 7.74 -28.62 11.35
C PHE A 805 8.10 -28.04 12.73
N ASP A 806 7.24 -27.21 13.33
CA ASP A 806 7.41 -26.83 14.74
C ASP A 806 7.28 -28.07 15.66
N LEU A 807 6.39 -29.03 15.33
CA LEU A 807 6.23 -30.28 16.08
C LEU A 807 7.44 -31.21 15.93
N SER A 808 8.10 -31.26 14.78
CA SER A 808 9.35 -32.05 14.65
C SER A 808 10.46 -31.49 15.53
N SER A 809 10.53 -30.16 15.69
CA SER A 809 11.46 -29.55 16.64
C SER A 809 11.11 -29.86 18.11
N ILE A 810 9.82 -29.87 18.47
CA ILE A 810 9.37 -30.36 19.80
C ILE A 810 9.80 -31.81 20.02
N LEU A 811 9.66 -32.67 19.02
CA LEU A 811 10.09 -34.07 19.12
C LEU A 811 11.62 -34.16 19.28
N ALA A 812 12.38 -33.36 18.53
CA ALA A 812 13.83 -33.31 18.64
C ALA A 812 14.30 -32.89 20.04
N GLU A 813 13.77 -31.79 20.60
CA GLU A 813 14.16 -31.36 21.95
C GLU A 813 13.69 -32.34 23.04
N SER A 814 12.64 -33.13 22.80
CA SER A 814 12.21 -34.19 23.73
C SER A 814 13.07 -35.47 23.69
N GLY A 815 14.04 -35.56 22.80
CA GLY A 815 14.85 -36.75 22.56
C GLY A 815 14.19 -37.82 21.67
N ASN A 816 13.01 -37.55 21.09
CA ASN A 816 12.33 -38.45 20.16
C ASN A 816 12.85 -38.24 18.73
N TYR A 817 14.15 -38.49 18.52
CA TYR A 817 14.86 -38.11 17.30
C TYR A 817 14.34 -38.81 16.05
N GLN A 818 14.01 -40.10 16.11
CA GLN A 818 13.49 -40.84 14.95
C GLN A 818 12.18 -40.25 14.44
N ASP A 819 11.22 -39.97 15.34
CA ASP A 819 9.95 -39.34 14.98
C ASP A 819 10.16 -37.91 14.47
N ALA A 820 11.10 -37.17 15.06
CA ALA A 820 11.47 -35.83 14.61
C ALA A 820 12.02 -35.83 13.19
N ILE A 821 12.94 -36.76 12.88
CA ILE A 821 13.53 -36.93 11.54
C ILE A 821 12.43 -37.28 10.53
N ILE A 822 11.62 -38.29 10.82
CA ILE A 822 10.55 -38.74 9.91
C ILE A 822 9.60 -37.57 9.60
N LEU A 823 9.16 -36.84 10.62
CA LEU A 823 8.24 -35.72 10.44
C LEU A 823 8.90 -34.54 9.72
N ALA A 824 10.16 -34.22 10.04
CA ALA A 824 10.89 -33.14 9.40
C ALA A 824 11.19 -33.44 7.93
N LYS A 825 11.67 -34.64 7.58
CA LYS A 825 11.89 -35.07 6.19
C LYS A 825 10.60 -35.02 5.38
N LYS A 826 9.47 -35.43 5.97
CA LYS A 826 8.14 -35.31 5.35
C LYS A 826 7.75 -33.84 5.09
N CYS A 827 8.12 -32.93 5.98
CA CYS A 827 7.89 -31.50 5.79
C CYS A 827 8.82 -30.90 4.73
N ILE A 828 10.12 -31.24 4.75
CA ILE A 828 11.13 -30.80 3.78
C ILE A 828 10.76 -31.27 2.37
N ALA A 829 10.33 -32.53 2.23
CA ALA A 829 9.85 -33.05 0.94
C ALA A 829 8.67 -32.24 0.35
N LYS A 830 7.85 -31.61 1.21
CA LYS A 830 6.71 -30.76 0.80
C LYS A 830 7.06 -29.27 0.72
N SER A 831 8.14 -28.85 1.37
CA SER A 831 8.59 -27.46 1.46
C SER A 831 10.12 -27.45 1.63
N PRO A 832 10.89 -27.61 0.54
CA PRO A 832 12.35 -27.81 0.61
C PRO A 832 13.09 -26.71 1.38
N SER A 833 12.67 -25.45 1.23
CA SER A 833 13.28 -24.28 1.86
C SER A 833 12.78 -23.96 3.27
N ILE A 834 12.12 -24.90 3.96
CA ILE A 834 11.50 -24.64 5.27
C ILE A 834 12.50 -24.18 6.34
N PHE A 835 13.76 -24.63 6.27
CA PHE A 835 14.81 -24.19 7.18
C PHE A 835 15.19 -22.71 6.99
N ARG A 836 14.98 -22.12 5.80
CA ARG A 836 15.17 -20.67 5.60
C ARG A 836 14.15 -19.84 6.37
N LYS A 837 12.98 -20.42 6.66
CA LYS A 837 11.91 -19.82 7.46
C LYS A 837 11.97 -20.22 8.94
N LYS A 838 12.50 -21.41 9.24
CA LYS A 838 12.46 -22.08 10.53
C LYS A 838 13.83 -22.68 10.86
N GLN A 839 14.75 -21.85 11.33
CA GLN A 839 16.16 -22.16 11.58
C GLN A 839 16.37 -22.96 12.89
N TYR A 840 15.63 -24.04 13.13
CA TYR A 840 15.79 -24.87 14.34
C TYR A 840 17.10 -25.65 14.29
N LEU A 841 18.10 -25.21 15.05
CA LEU A 841 19.51 -25.64 14.90
C LEU A 841 19.72 -27.12 15.27
N ARG A 842 19.12 -27.61 16.36
CA ARG A 842 19.23 -29.04 16.74
C ARG A 842 18.61 -29.95 15.69
N LEU A 843 17.45 -29.55 15.17
CA LEU A 843 16.75 -30.29 14.14
C LEU A 843 17.57 -30.34 12.85
N ALA A 844 18.20 -29.23 12.46
CA ALA A 844 19.14 -29.19 11.34
C ALA A 844 20.32 -30.14 11.55
N ASN A 845 20.94 -30.14 12.74
CA ASN A 845 22.06 -31.02 13.07
C ASN A 845 21.69 -32.51 13.03
N ILE A 846 20.52 -32.88 13.53
CA ILE A 846 20.08 -34.28 13.49
C ILE A 846 19.82 -34.73 12.05
N ILE A 847 19.25 -33.86 11.21
CA ILE A 847 19.00 -34.16 9.80
C ILE A 847 20.29 -34.21 9.00
N SER A 848 21.28 -33.34 9.32
CA SER A 848 22.57 -33.31 8.63
C SER A 848 23.39 -34.59 8.81
N ASN A 849 23.15 -35.34 9.89
CA ASN A 849 23.84 -36.61 10.14
C ASN A 849 23.43 -37.73 9.17
N ASP A 850 22.33 -37.57 8.44
CA ASP A 850 21.96 -38.48 7.35
C ASP A 850 22.50 -37.94 6.02
N GLU A 851 23.78 -38.20 5.76
CA GLU A 851 24.47 -37.69 4.57
C GLU A 851 23.85 -38.17 3.25
N ASN A 852 23.27 -39.37 3.23
CA ASN A 852 22.54 -39.87 2.08
C ASN A 852 21.30 -39.02 1.80
N TYR A 853 20.57 -38.62 2.85
CA TYR A 853 19.43 -37.73 2.71
C TYR A 853 19.84 -36.30 2.34
N ILE A 854 20.85 -35.72 3.01
CA ILE A 854 21.30 -34.36 2.67
C ILE A 854 21.80 -34.28 1.22
N SER A 855 22.57 -35.27 0.77
CA SER A 855 23.10 -35.32 -0.60
C SER A 855 21.99 -35.53 -1.65
N SER A 856 20.79 -35.96 -1.22
CA SER A 856 19.61 -36.05 -2.07
C SER A 856 18.83 -34.72 -2.22
N LEU A 857 19.12 -33.73 -1.37
CA LEU A 857 18.50 -32.40 -1.45
C LEU A 857 19.23 -31.55 -2.49
N ASP A 858 18.58 -30.45 -2.91
CA ASP A 858 19.24 -29.39 -3.66
C ASP A 858 20.51 -28.93 -2.92
N PHE A 859 21.59 -28.69 -3.67
CA PHE A 859 22.91 -28.39 -3.10
C PHE A 859 22.87 -27.20 -2.14
N ASP A 860 22.17 -26.13 -2.50
CA ASP A 860 22.11 -24.92 -1.67
C ASP A 860 21.32 -25.16 -0.38
N GLU A 861 20.25 -25.97 -0.44
CA GLU A 861 19.49 -26.34 0.76
C GLU A 861 20.25 -27.32 1.66
N GLY A 862 20.95 -28.29 1.06
CA GLY A 862 21.82 -29.22 1.77
C GLY A 862 22.95 -28.50 2.50
N GLU A 863 23.65 -27.59 1.81
CA GLU A 863 24.71 -26.76 2.42
C GLU A 863 24.16 -25.81 3.48
N TYR A 864 22.98 -25.24 3.28
CA TYR A 864 22.37 -24.38 4.30
C TYR A 864 22.02 -25.17 5.57
N ILE A 865 21.48 -26.39 5.45
CA ILE A 865 21.22 -27.27 6.61
C ILE A 865 22.54 -27.63 7.30
N ARG A 866 23.60 -27.94 6.54
CA ARG A 866 24.94 -28.19 7.10
C ARG A 866 25.48 -26.97 7.84
N GLU A 867 25.24 -25.76 7.34
CA GLU A 867 25.67 -24.53 8.02
C GLU A 867 24.93 -24.31 9.35
N LEU A 868 23.63 -24.57 9.39
CA LEU A 868 22.85 -24.55 10.65
C LEU A 868 23.38 -25.60 11.64
N ALA A 869 23.77 -26.79 11.16
CA ALA A 869 24.36 -27.85 11.96
C ALA A 869 25.75 -27.47 12.51
N ARG A 870 26.62 -26.84 11.71
CA ARG A 870 27.91 -26.31 12.17
C ARG A 870 27.70 -25.26 13.27
N CYS A 871 26.72 -24.38 13.11
CA CYS A 871 26.34 -23.41 14.13
C CYS A 871 25.83 -24.09 15.42
N TYR A 872 24.99 -25.12 15.30
CA TYR A 872 24.55 -25.92 16.45
C TYR A 872 25.74 -26.50 17.23
N ASN A 873 26.66 -27.17 16.53
CA ASN A 873 27.83 -27.79 17.17
C ASN A 873 28.74 -26.74 17.83
N PHE A 874 28.93 -25.59 17.19
CA PHE A 874 29.64 -24.47 17.79
C PHE A 874 29.00 -24.00 19.10
N VAL A 875 27.67 -23.87 19.14
CA VAL A 875 26.92 -23.42 20.33
C VAL A 875 26.98 -24.43 21.47
N GLU A 876 26.87 -25.73 21.18
CA GLU A 876 26.98 -26.80 22.17
C GLU A 876 28.42 -26.90 22.70
N ASN A 877 29.44 -26.89 21.84
CA ASN A 877 30.86 -26.95 22.25
C ASN A 877 31.28 -25.71 23.06
N SER A 878 30.72 -24.54 22.75
CA SER A 878 30.97 -23.30 23.48
C SER A 878 30.52 -23.37 24.94
N LYS A 879 29.56 -24.24 25.29
CA LYS A 879 29.05 -24.38 26.65
C LYS A 879 30.15 -24.78 27.63
N ASP A 880 30.94 -25.78 27.29
CA ASP A 880 32.00 -26.29 28.18
C ASP A 880 33.17 -25.29 28.30
N ILE A 881 33.44 -24.54 27.23
CA ILE A 881 34.42 -23.43 27.25
C ILE A 881 33.97 -22.37 28.25
N ILE A 882 32.70 -21.96 28.21
CA ILE A 882 32.14 -20.96 29.11
C ILE A 882 32.11 -21.46 30.56
N VAL A 883 31.71 -22.70 30.80
CA VAL A 883 31.73 -23.31 32.14
C VAL A 883 33.16 -23.36 32.69
N SER A 884 34.14 -23.75 31.87
CA SER A 884 35.56 -23.78 32.27
C SER A 884 36.09 -22.38 32.58
N LEU A 885 35.72 -21.39 31.78
CA LEU A 885 36.06 -19.98 31.99
C LEU A 885 35.52 -19.46 33.33
N LEU A 886 34.26 -19.80 33.67
CA LEU A 886 33.62 -19.42 34.92
C LEU A 886 34.24 -20.15 36.13
N LYS A 887 34.54 -21.45 36.02
CA LYS A 887 35.17 -22.24 37.11
C LYS A 887 36.58 -21.74 37.43
N LYS A 888 37.41 -21.50 36.40
CA LYS A 888 38.80 -21.07 36.56
C LYS A 888 38.93 -19.71 37.27
N ASN A 889 37.91 -18.87 37.17
CA ASN A 889 37.91 -17.51 37.71
C ASN A 889 36.96 -17.34 38.90
N LYS A 890 36.49 -18.43 39.54
CA LYS A 890 35.40 -18.40 40.54
C LYS A 890 35.57 -17.36 41.65
N ASP A 891 36.80 -17.07 42.08
CA ASP A 891 37.11 -16.17 43.20
C ASP A 891 37.31 -14.70 42.74
N ASN A 892 37.16 -14.40 41.44
CA ASN A 892 37.37 -13.05 40.87
C ASN A 892 36.46 -12.78 39.65
N ILE A 893 35.14 -12.87 39.85
CA ILE A 893 34.11 -12.54 38.85
C ILE A 893 33.27 -11.37 39.35
N LYS A 894 33.09 -10.34 38.53
CA LYS A 894 32.09 -9.28 38.77
C LYS A 894 30.94 -9.37 37.78
N ILE A 895 29.71 -9.33 38.28
CA ILE A 895 28.47 -9.43 37.50
C ILE A 895 27.72 -8.11 37.59
N ILE A 896 27.58 -7.42 36.46
CA ILE A 896 27.00 -6.07 36.39
C ILE A 896 25.69 -6.09 35.61
N GLY A 897 24.57 -6.02 36.33
CA GLY A 897 23.22 -5.81 35.78
C GLY A 897 22.96 -4.35 35.40
N ASN A 898 21.77 -4.09 34.85
CA ASN A 898 21.40 -2.80 34.26
C ASN A 898 20.64 -1.84 35.20
N SER A 899 20.48 -2.19 36.48
CA SER A 899 19.74 -1.34 37.43
C SER A 899 20.43 0.02 37.65
N PRO A 900 19.66 1.11 37.85
CA PRO A 900 20.20 2.44 38.12
C PRO A 900 20.88 2.56 39.50
N ASN A 901 20.76 1.55 40.38
CA ASN A 901 21.36 1.52 41.72
C ASN A 901 22.90 1.45 41.73
N GLN A 902 23.55 1.60 40.58
CA GLN A 902 25.00 1.62 40.40
C GLN A 902 25.57 3.02 40.21
N ARG A 903 24.76 4.08 40.29
CA ARG A 903 25.25 5.46 40.18
C ARG A 903 25.91 5.91 41.48
N GLY A 904 27.09 6.52 41.37
CA GLY A 904 27.83 7.12 42.50
C GLY A 904 28.66 6.15 43.35
N ILE A 905 28.70 4.85 43.02
CA ILE A 905 29.45 3.85 43.80
C ILE A 905 30.96 3.90 43.59
N LYS A 906 31.44 4.53 42.50
CA LYS A 906 32.86 4.73 42.16
C LYS A 906 33.75 3.46 42.17
N LYS A 907 33.17 2.26 41.95
CA LYS A 907 33.89 0.96 41.91
C LYS A 907 34.52 0.64 40.54
N GLY A 908 34.49 1.54 39.56
CA GLY A 908 34.88 1.23 38.18
C GLY A 908 36.35 0.83 38.00
N LYS A 909 37.26 1.39 38.80
CA LYS A 909 38.68 1.00 38.80
C LYS A 909 38.90 -0.41 39.36
N GLU A 910 38.14 -0.78 40.40
CA GLU A 910 38.17 -2.13 40.99
C GLU A 910 37.63 -3.16 40.00
N ILE A 911 36.45 -2.90 39.42
CA ILE A 911 35.79 -3.79 38.45
C ILE A 911 36.69 -4.07 37.23
N ASN A 912 37.39 -3.05 36.72
CA ASN A 912 38.29 -3.22 35.58
C ASN A 912 39.51 -4.13 35.88
N LYS A 913 39.92 -4.26 37.15
CA LYS A 913 41.03 -5.14 37.58
C LYS A 913 40.62 -6.60 37.75
N CYS A 914 39.33 -6.90 37.82
CA CYS A 914 38.83 -8.27 37.97
C CYS A 914 39.19 -9.16 36.78
N ASN A 915 39.30 -10.48 36.99
CA ASN A 915 39.67 -11.43 35.94
C ASN A 915 38.57 -11.55 34.87
N ILE A 916 37.31 -11.59 35.32
CA ILE A 916 36.12 -11.68 34.46
C ILE A 916 35.09 -10.65 34.88
N VAL A 917 34.62 -9.84 33.91
CA VAL A 917 33.47 -8.94 34.07
C VAL A 917 32.33 -9.39 33.15
N ILE A 918 31.17 -9.66 33.74
CA ILE A 918 29.94 -10.08 33.05
C ILE A 918 28.96 -8.92 32.98
N ARG A 919 28.45 -8.58 31.79
CA ARG A 919 27.48 -7.48 31.60
C ARG A 919 26.24 -7.87 30.82
N PHE A 920 25.12 -7.24 31.11
CA PHE A 920 23.82 -7.56 30.52
C PHE A 920 23.38 -6.56 29.44
N ASN A 921 22.77 -7.08 28.37
CA ASN A 921 22.10 -6.35 27.30
C ASN A 921 22.93 -5.18 26.75
N SER A 922 22.36 -3.98 26.64
CA SER A 922 22.99 -2.83 25.99
C SER A 922 23.98 -2.05 26.86
N TYR A 923 24.39 -2.59 28.02
CA TYR A 923 25.26 -1.99 29.05
C TYR A 923 26.00 -0.69 28.66
N ASP A 924 25.89 0.32 29.53
CA ASP A 924 26.45 1.65 29.28
C ASP A 924 27.86 1.81 29.89
N THR A 925 28.87 1.94 29.03
CA THR A 925 30.27 2.22 29.40
C THR A 925 30.70 3.65 29.04
N SER A 926 29.75 4.57 28.86
CA SER A 926 30.00 5.97 28.55
C SER A 926 30.89 6.65 29.61
N LEU A 927 31.42 7.83 29.23
CA LEU A 927 32.21 8.70 30.11
C LEU A 927 31.55 8.90 31.48
N ASN A 928 30.22 8.98 31.53
CA ASN A 928 29.46 9.28 32.73
C ASN A 928 29.25 8.05 33.64
N ARG A 929 29.53 6.83 33.15
CA ARG A 929 29.34 5.57 33.89
C ARG A 929 30.63 4.86 34.23
N ARG A 930 31.73 5.13 33.50
CA ARG A 930 33.00 4.40 33.67
C ARG A 930 33.60 4.50 35.07
N ALA A 931 33.40 5.61 35.78
CA ALA A 931 33.90 5.79 37.15
C ALA A 931 33.22 4.84 38.14
N ASP A 932 31.92 4.59 37.94
CA ASP A 932 31.11 3.77 38.82
C ASP A 932 31.22 2.27 38.52
N ILE A 933 31.09 1.90 37.25
CA ILE A 933 30.93 0.50 36.85
C ILE A 933 32.04 -0.03 35.93
N GLY A 934 33.03 0.79 35.56
CA GLY A 934 34.14 0.39 34.69
C GLY A 934 33.75 0.26 33.21
N VAL A 935 34.70 -0.17 32.39
CA VAL A 935 34.53 -0.35 30.93
C VAL A 935 34.78 -1.80 30.47
N LYS A 936 35.53 -2.58 31.26
CA LYS A 936 35.86 -3.97 30.93
C LYS A 936 34.59 -4.82 30.81
N THR A 937 34.56 -5.66 29.78
CA THR A 937 33.50 -6.65 29.52
C THR A 937 34.15 -7.88 28.90
N ASP A 938 34.18 -8.99 29.63
CA ASP A 938 34.72 -10.27 29.15
C ASP A 938 33.59 -11.19 28.68
N ILE A 939 32.48 -11.21 29.40
CA ILE A 939 31.30 -12.02 29.05
C ILE A 939 30.11 -11.11 28.83
N TRP A 940 29.54 -11.17 27.63
CA TRP A 940 28.32 -10.45 27.32
C TRP A 940 27.11 -11.35 27.46
N VAL A 941 26.21 -10.99 28.36
CA VAL A 941 24.89 -11.61 28.48
C VAL A 941 23.90 -10.78 27.68
N LYS A 942 23.20 -11.36 26.70
CA LYS A 942 22.16 -10.63 25.94
C LYS A 942 20.86 -11.39 25.83
N SER A 943 19.77 -10.65 25.65
CA SER A 943 18.52 -11.16 25.09
C SER A 943 18.71 -11.48 23.59
N PRO A 944 17.91 -12.39 23.00
CA PRO A 944 18.20 -12.97 21.68
C PRO A 944 18.10 -11.97 20.52
N SER A 945 17.11 -11.07 20.51
CA SER A 945 16.78 -10.20 19.36
C SER A 945 17.57 -8.88 19.33
N PHE A 946 17.99 -8.47 18.13
CA PHE A 946 18.63 -7.17 17.89
C PHE A 946 17.68 -5.97 18.12
N GLU A 947 16.37 -6.19 18.06
CA GLU A 947 15.37 -5.17 18.43
C GLU A 947 15.39 -4.86 19.94
N GLU A 948 15.91 -5.79 20.76
CA GLU A 948 15.97 -5.65 22.22
C GLU A 948 17.34 -5.18 22.69
N VAL A 949 18.40 -5.59 21.99
CA VAL A 949 19.77 -5.28 22.34
C VAL A 949 20.53 -4.85 21.08
N SER A 950 20.93 -3.59 21.05
CA SER A 950 21.77 -3.00 20.01
C SER A 950 23.05 -3.82 19.78
N ARG A 951 23.46 -3.99 18.52
CA ARG A 951 24.77 -4.59 18.18
C ARG A 951 25.89 -3.78 18.85
N LYS A 952 26.85 -4.50 19.46
CA LYS A 952 28.03 -3.94 20.15
C LYS A 952 29.29 -4.48 19.50
N SER A 953 30.43 -3.81 19.73
CA SER A 953 31.73 -4.34 19.32
C SER A 953 31.96 -5.70 19.96
N LEU A 954 32.47 -6.64 19.16
CA LEU A 954 32.86 -7.97 19.62
C LEU A 954 34.29 -8.00 20.18
N ALA A 955 35.04 -6.90 20.02
CA ALA A 955 36.42 -6.82 20.46
C ALA A 955 36.55 -6.97 21.99
N GLY A 956 37.43 -7.87 22.42
CA GLY A 956 37.72 -8.12 23.84
C GLY A 956 36.73 -9.05 24.55
N LEU A 957 35.67 -9.53 23.88
CA LEU A 957 34.78 -10.53 24.45
C LEU A 957 35.43 -11.91 24.44
N LYS A 958 35.39 -12.60 25.59
CA LYS A 958 35.80 -14.00 25.75
C LYS A 958 34.64 -14.96 25.53
N ALA A 959 33.41 -14.52 25.80
CA ALA A 959 32.21 -15.33 25.59
C ALA A 959 30.93 -14.50 25.51
N VAL A 960 29.87 -15.10 24.98
CA VAL A 960 28.51 -14.57 24.98
C VAL A 960 27.51 -15.58 25.52
N ILE A 961 26.59 -15.11 26.37
CA ILE A 961 25.50 -15.93 26.92
C ILE A 961 24.17 -15.35 26.44
N ILE A 962 23.39 -16.15 25.72
CA ILE A 962 22.05 -15.76 25.27
C ILE A 962 21.02 -16.24 26.31
N THR A 963 20.33 -15.26 26.90
CA THR A 963 19.30 -15.47 27.91
C THR A 963 17.94 -15.71 27.29
N GLY A 964 17.05 -16.32 28.07
CA GLY A 964 15.70 -16.64 27.64
C GLY A 964 15.52 -18.15 27.54
N THR A 965 14.60 -18.54 26.67
CA THR A 965 14.24 -19.94 26.46
C THR A 965 15.35 -20.67 25.70
N ASN A 966 15.22 -22.00 25.53
CA ASN A 966 16.13 -22.74 24.66
C ASN A 966 15.95 -22.32 23.18
N HIS A 967 16.75 -21.35 22.72
CA HIS A 967 16.59 -20.76 21.39
C HIS A 967 17.00 -21.70 20.26
N ILE A 968 17.93 -22.62 20.53
CA ILE A 968 18.43 -23.66 19.60
C ILE A 968 17.25 -24.44 19.01
N ASP A 969 16.28 -24.78 19.85
CA ASP A 969 15.12 -25.59 19.49
C ASP A 969 13.87 -24.74 19.26
N ARG A 970 13.70 -23.63 19.98
CA ARG A 970 12.37 -22.97 20.07
C ARG A 970 12.20 -21.74 19.21
N SER A 971 13.28 -21.27 18.56
CA SER A 971 13.26 -20.04 17.80
C SER A 971 13.36 -20.29 16.31
N PRO A 972 12.41 -19.78 15.49
CA PRO A 972 12.47 -19.94 14.04
C PRO A 972 13.59 -19.12 13.40
N SER A 973 14.22 -18.21 14.15
CA SER A 973 15.34 -17.36 13.76
C SER A 973 16.59 -17.64 14.61
N ALA A 974 16.78 -18.88 15.06
CA ALA A 974 17.85 -19.19 16.01
C ALA A 974 19.24 -18.88 15.45
N PHE A 975 19.48 -19.18 14.16
CA PHE A 975 20.76 -18.92 13.51
C PHE A 975 21.15 -17.44 13.59
N ASP A 976 20.21 -16.53 13.36
CA ASP A 976 20.44 -15.08 13.42
C ASP A 976 20.92 -14.61 14.81
N PHE A 977 20.53 -15.32 15.87
CA PHE A 977 20.94 -14.96 17.24
C PHE A 977 22.40 -15.30 17.53
N PHE A 978 22.94 -16.30 16.85
CA PHE A 978 24.31 -16.81 17.03
C PHE A 978 25.27 -16.41 15.92
N TYR A 979 24.76 -15.98 14.76
CA TYR A 979 25.52 -15.79 13.52
C TYR A 979 26.82 -14.99 13.71
N ASP A 980 26.73 -13.80 14.30
CA ASP A 980 27.88 -12.89 14.45
C ASP A 980 29.00 -13.56 15.27
N PHE A 981 28.64 -14.32 16.31
CA PHE A 981 29.59 -14.98 17.21
C PHE A 981 30.12 -16.28 16.64
N TYR A 982 29.27 -17.03 15.95
CA TYR A 982 29.64 -18.22 15.21
C TYR A 982 30.67 -17.89 14.13
N LYS A 983 30.43 -16.85 13.32
CA LYS A 983 31.36 -16.40 12.28
C LYS A 983 32.64 -15.77 12.84
N SER A 984 32.56 -15.14 14.02
CA SER A 984 33.73 -14.56 14.69
C SER A 984 34.46 -15.55 15.62
N ASN A 985 34.01 -16.81 15.69
CA ASN A 985 34.53 -17.86 16.57
C ASN A 985 34.60 -17.44 18.07
N ILE A 986 33.62 -16.66 18.53
CA ILE A 986 33.52 -16.22 19.93
C ILE A 986 32.61 -17.19 20.70
N PRO A 987 33.10 -17.91 21.72
CA PRO A 987 32.33 -18.91 22.44
C PRO A 987 30.96 -18.38 22.87
N THR A 988 29.88 -18.98 22.36
CA THR A 988 28.52 -18.50 22.61
C THR A 988 27.56 -19.63 22.90
N THR A 989 26.76 -19.51 23.96
CA THR A 989 25.77 -20.54 24.31
C THR A 989 24.48 -19.97 24.91
N CYS A 990 23.45 -20.81 25.02
CA CYS A 990 22.22 -20.51 25.76
C CYS A 990 22.36 -20.89 27.25
N ILE A 991 21.51 -20.31 28.09
CA ILE A 991 21.33 -20.82 29.46
C ILE A 991 20.92 -22.30 29.41
N PRO A 992 21.53 -23.18 30.23
CA PRO A 992 21.14 -24.57 30.28
C PRO A 992 19.65 -24.75 30.56
N PHE A 993 19.04 -25.65 29.79
CA PHE A 993 17.60 -25.81 29.81
C PHE A 993 17.05 -26.24 31.19
N ASP A 994 17.79 -27.07 31.92
CA ASP A 994 17.49 -27.52 33.27
C ASP A 994 17.39 -26.36 34.27
N ILE A 995 18.32 -25.39 34.18
CA ILE A 995 18.28 -24.16 34.99
C ILE A 995 17.01 -23.36 34.67
N TYR A 996 16.76 -23.11 33.38
CA TYR A 996 15.59 -22.36 32.94
C TYR A 996 14.27 -23.04 33.38
N GLN A 997 14.18 -24.37 33.24
CA GLN A 997 13.00 -25.14 33.59
C GLN A 997 12.77 -25.19 35.11
N SER A 998 13.83 -25.33 35.90
CA SER A 998 13.78 -25.27 37.37
C SER A 998 13.24 -23.91 37.84
N LEU A 999 13.76 -22.82 37.27
CA LEU A 999 13.30 -21.47 37.57
C LEU A 999 11.84 -21.25 37.17
N CYS A 1000 11.43 -21.71 35.98
CA CYS A 1000 10.03 -21.64 35.55
C CYS A 1000 9.08 -22.35 36.54
N LYS A 1001 9.49 -23.50 37.11
CA LYS A 1001 8.69 -24.22 38.12
C LYS A 1001 8.56 -23.42 39.42
N LYS A 1002 9.68 -22.88 39.95
CA LYS A 1002 9.69 -22.07 41.18
C LYS A 1002 8.88 -20.76 41.03
N ILE A 1003 9.09 -20.05 39.92
CA ILE A 1003 8.53 -18.72 39.66
C ILE A 1003 7.08 -18.81 39.16
N SER A 1004 6.72 -19.88 38.45
CA SER A 1004 5.45 -20.03 37.74
C SER A 1004 5.24 -18.96 36.65
N SER A 1005 6.34 -18.38 36.14
CA SER A 1005 6.40 -17.41 35.05
C SER A 1005 7.79 -17.49 34.38
N PRO A 1006 7.99 -17.04 33.13
CA PRO A 1006 9.32 -16.97 32.52
C PRO A 1006 10.30 -16.14 33.36
N PRO A 1007 11.48 -16.68 33.73
CA PRO A 1007 12.48 -15.96 34.53
C PRO A 1007 13.15 -14.84 33.75
N SER A 1008 13.54 -13.74 34.40
CA SER A 1008 14.43 -12.74 33.79
C SER A 1008 15.82 -13.30 33.47
N GLY A 1009 16.52 -12.71 32.49
CA GLY A 1009 17.88 -13.11 32.15
C GLY A 1009 18.86 -13.00 33.33
N GLY A 1010 18.59 -12.06 34.24
CA GLY A 1010 19.39 -11.86 35.45
C GLY A 1010 19.38 -13.07 36.38
N VAL A 1011 18.19 -13.50 36.82
CA VAL A 1011 18.07 -14.67 37.72
C VAL A 1011 18.54 -15.96 37.04
N GLN A 1012 18.38 -16.07 35.71
CA GLN A 1012 18.89 -17.22 34.94
C GLN A 1012 20.42 -17.35 35.05
N VAL A 1013 21.16 -16.28 34.75
CA VAL A 1013 22.63 -16.30 34.80
C VAL A 1013 23.14 -16.47 36.23
N LEU A 1014 22.56 -15.77 37.20
CA LEU A 1014 22.97 -15.90 38.60
C LEU A 1014 22.76 -17.33 39.14
N SER A 1015 21.63 -17.95 38.79
CA SER A 1015 21.36 -19.34 39.16
C SER A 1015 22.33 -20.30 38.48
N TRP A 1016 22.65 -20.09 37.21
CA TRP A 1016 23.59 -20.95 36.49
C TRP A 1016 25.00 -20.84 37.08
N ILE A 1017 25.49 -19.63 37.34
CA ILE A 1017 26.80 -19.44 37.99
C ILE A 1017 26.80 -20.03 39.39
N LYS A 1018 25.68 -19.94 40.14
CA LYS A 1018 25.53 -20.59 41.44
C LYS A 1018 25.68 -22.11 41.35
N GLU A 1019 25.13 -22.75 40.32
CA GLU A 1019 25.32 -24.21 40.16
C GLU A 1019 26.77 -24.56 39.75
N ILE A 1020 27.49 -23.66 39.09
CA ILE A 1020 28.89 -23.88 38.70
C ILE A 1020 29.86 -23.67 39.87
N ASN A 1021 29.72 -22.57 40.61
CA ASN A 1021 30.71 -22.05 41.56
C ASN A 1021 30.21 -21.95 43.01
N GLY A 1022 28.97 -22.35 43.29
CA GLY A 1022 28.30 -22.10 44.57
C GLY A 1022 27.75 -20.68 44.68
N LYS A 1023 27.15 -20.35 45.84
CA LYS A 1023 26.54 -19.03 46.08
C LYS A 1023 27.54 -17.88 45.83
N LEU A 1024 27.06 -16.75 45.33
CA LEU A 1024 27.84 -15.57 44.97
C LEU A 1024 27.94 -14.59 46.16
N ALA A 1025 29.10 -13.94 46.35
CA ALA A 1025 29.22 -12.89 47.34
C ALA A 1025 28.39 -11.66 46.93
N ASN A 1026 27.77 -10.98 47.90
CA ASN A 1026 26.94 -9.80 47.63
C ASN A 1026 27.70 -8.70 46.88
N ASP A 1027 28.99 -8.52 47.19
CA ASP A 1027 29.84 -7.51 46.53
C ASP A 1027 30.20 -7.84 45.08
N ASP A 1028 29.99 -9.07 44.63
CA ASP A 1028 30.26 -9.50 43.25
C ASP A 1028 29.08 -9.30 42.31
N VAL A 1029 27.88 -9.06 42.87
CA VAL A 1029 26.64 -8.92 42.11
C VAL A 1029 26.12 -7.49 42.24
N LEU A 1030 26.38 -6.71 41.19
CA LEU A 1030 26.08 -5.30 41.11
C LEU A 1030 25.01 -5.07 40.04
N GLY A 1031 24.16 -4.05 40.18
CA GLY A 1031 23.19 -3.65 39.14
C GLY A 1031 21.93 -4.49 39.10
N PHE A 1032 21.57 -5.16 40.20
CA PHE A 1032 20.31 -5.89 40.38
C PHE A 1032 19.46 -5.21 41.45
N SER A 1033 18.18 -4.97 41.14
CA SER A 1033 17.24 -4.37 42.10
C SER A 1033 16.65 -5.44 43.01
N LEU A 1034 17.05 -5.44 44.28
CA LEU A 1034 16.58 -6.39 45.30
C LEU A 1034 15.32 -5.90 46.06
N ASN A 1035 14.60 -4.93 45.48
CA ASN A 1035 13.34 -4.35 45.91
C ASN A 1035 12.40 -4.21 44.70
N LYS A 1036 11.13 -4.59 44.87
CA LYS A 1036 10.06 -4.52 43.86
C LYS A 1036 9.91 -3.13 43.22
N ASN A 1037 10.02 -2.06 44.01
CA ASN A 1037 9.81 -0.68 43.53
C ASN A 1037 10.94 -0.19 42.61
N ASP A 1038 12.14 -0.75 42.75
CA ASP A 1038 13.32 -0.39 41.94
C ASP A 1038 13.59 -1.39 40.82
N ALA A 1039 12.99 -2.59 40.86
CA ALA A 1039 13.06 -3.58 39.78
C ALA A 1039 12.34 -3.13 38.50
N LEU A 1040 11.47 -2.13 38.59
CA LEU A 1040 10.72 -1.56 37.48
C LEU A 1040 11.38 -0.32 36.83
N LYS A 1041 12.55 0.11 37.33
CA LYS A 1041 13.25 1.31 36.85
C LYS A 1041 14.37 0.93 35.86
N GLY A 1042 14.43 1.64 34.74
CA GLY A 1042 15.51 1.53 33.75
C GLY A 1042 16.84 2.12 34.23
N PRO A 1043 17.93 1.99 33.46
CA PRO A 1043 19.28 2.44 33.84
C PRO A 1043 19.39 3.94 34.19
N ASN A 1044 18.39 4.74 33.79
CA ASN A 1044 18.29 6.17 34.10
C ASN A 1044 17.22 6.53 35.14
N GLY A 1045 16.59 5.55 35.79
CA GLY A 1045 15.56 5.78 36.80
C GLY A 1045 14.14 5.95 36.24
N GLU A 1046 13.96 5.89 34.91
CA GLU A 1046 12.62 5.93 34.30
C GLU A 1046 11.81 4.67 34.63
N LYS A 1047 10.50 4.81 34.91
CA LYS A 1047 9.60 3.64 34.97
C LYS A 1047 9.48 3.05 33.57
N ASN A 1048 9.87 1.80 33.38
CA ASN A 1048 9.74 1.10 32.10
C ASN A 1048 8.25 1.06 31.66
N GLN A 1049 7.85 1.90 30.70
CA GLN A 1049 6.44 2.02 30.27
C GLN A 1049 5.94 0.85 29.40
N LYS A 1050 6.78 -0.13 29.04
CA LYS A 1050 6.36 -1.33 28.31
C LYS A 1050 6.98 -2.59 28.93
N ILE A 1051 6.27 -3.18 29.89
CA ILE A 1051 6.62 -4.49 30.45
C ILE A 1051 6.46 -5.54 29.33
N LYS A 1052 7.57 -6.05 28.77
CA LYS A 1052 7.58 -7.01 27.65
C LYS A 1052 7.26 -8.46 28.06
N TYR A 1053 7.37 -8.81 29.33
CA TYR A 1053 7.00 -10.13 29.90
C TYR A 1053 6.44 -9.97 31.31
N SER A 1054 5.50 -10.83 31.71
CA SER A 1054 4.90 -10.87 33.05
C SER A 1054 5.83 -11.56 34.07
N HIS A 1055 7.05 -11.03 34.27
CA HIS A 1055 7.96 -11.55 35.30
C HIS A 1055 7.32 -11.47 36.68
N ASN A 1056 7.52 -12.51 37.49
CA ASN A 1056 7.14 -12.48 38.90
C ASN A 1056 8.35 -12.00 39.72
N TRP A 1057 8.56 -10.68 39.72
CA TRP A 1057 9.69 -10.03 40.37
C TRP A 1057 9.82 -10.39 41.86
N ASP A 1058 8.70 -10.57 42.56
CA ASP A 1058 8.71 -10.93 43.98
C ASP A 1058 9.40 -12.28 44.21
N LYS A 1059 9.05 -13.28 43.40
CA LYS A 1059 9.68 -14.61 43.46
C LYS A 1059 11.11 -14.60 42.93
N GLU A 1060 11.41 -13.82 41.89
CA GLU A 1060 12.77 -13.71 41.37
C GLU A 1060 13.72 -13.08 42.40
N ILE A 1061 13.30 -12.01 43.08
CA ILE A 1061 14.08 -11.37 44.15
C ILE A 1061 14.33 -12.37 45.29
N LEU A 1062 13.32 -13.15 45.67
CA LEU A 1062 13.47 -14.17 46.72
C LEU A 1062 14.49 -15.25 46.34
N ILE A 1063 14.46 -15.73 45.10
CA ILE A 1063 15.43 -16.70 44.59
C ILE A 1063 16.83 -16.09 44.58
N ILE A 1064 17.00 -14.85 44.10
CA ILE A 1064 18.32 -14.20 44.09
C ILE A 1064 18.87 -14.08 45.51
N LYS A 1065 18.07 -13.58 46.47
CA LYS A 1065 18.51 -13.39 47.86
C LYS A 1065 18.81 -14.71 48.57
N ASN A 1066 17.93 -15.69 48.46
CA ASN A 1066 18.00 -16.90 49.29
C ASN A 1066 18.85 -18.00 48.64
N ASP A 1067 18.77 -18.14 47.32
CA ASP A 1067 19.37 -19.27 46.60
C ASP A 1067 20.70 -18.87 45.93
N CYS A 1068 20.80 -17.65 45.37
CA CYS A 1068 21.99 -17.24 44.59
C CYS A 1068 23.07 -16.54 45.41
N LEU A 1069 22.69 -15.71 46.40
CA LEU A 1069 23.62 -14.88 47.17
C LEU A 1069 24.01 -15.53 48.52
N ARG A 1070 25.21 -15.19 49.02
CA ARG A 1070 25.72 -15.54 50.37
C ARG A 1070 25.41 -14.45 51.38
#